data_AF-A0A485LM71-F1
#
_entry.id   AF-A0A485LM71-F1
#
_cell.length_a   1.000
_cell.length_b   1.000
_cell.length_c   1.000
_cell.angle_alpha   90.00
_cell.angle_beta   90.00
_cell.angle_gamma   90.00
#
_symmetry.space_group_name_H-M   'P 1'
#
loop_
_entity.id
_entity.type
_entity.pdbx_description
1 polymer ?
#
loop_
_entity_poly.entity_id
_entity_poly.type
_entity_poly.pdbx_seq_one_letter_code
_entity_poly.pdbx_strand_id
1 'polypeptide(L)'
;MLRSACTGFAKCVGLPSGLSFATHGRFVHITGNQVRPGVAIELEGKLFRVVKSQSVKPGKGVAYMQAELNEITTGYKINRRFRSSESVKNAPLSKDQPFQFLYKDDNKLVLMEPTTFEQLEVTTDILQDTQLKVLNEGMMVTLQIVEGVPLWMNLPDHVVHVVDKTTGGASGPKEAMLSNGTLVQVPATVEAGDSIKISSETGLFVEKQANQRARSTAVRIKRRGNSRKRMLFGAVIVVGVMFPFSFMRKTSSSTNGTEKDEAPFVVVSLRDLAVRAVAEDERGNYNVAVQLYTELIEKLLLQLKQTGVANEQQELRRKIEGYMSRAEFIKGQPLPQGRYGGAAPSQVRSGATTNATRKYALSSAASTEKRSNARMCENDPMAHKILDQVLDRTPGVSWDDIAGLDTAKQMLHEAIVLPMLRPDLFTGLCAPPKGALLFGPPGTGKTMLAKAVASESKATFFNVTASSLVSKWVGDGEKLVRALFEMARELQPSVIFVDEIDSLLSSRVSGEHDASRRMKNEFLTQLDGVTSTSTDRILVLGATNLPHELDEAAIRRLEKRVYVPLPDAKARAYLIAHLLQPPHRHTLSRSDVDAIVASTDGFSGSDLTALCKEAALGPLRSLGSRIKDAATHDIRGISKMDFDGALTRVRPSVSQATLRQLGEWSARFGGTG
;
A
#
# COMPACT_ATOMS: atom_id res chain seq x y z
N MET A 1 72.36 -11.95 -24.97
CA MET A 1 73.04 -11.75 -23.66
C MET A 1 72.90 -10.31 -23.23
N LEU A 2 73.03 -10.01 -21.93
CA LEU A 2 73.03 -8.66 -21.32
C LEU A 2 71.67 -7.92 -21.41
N ARG A 3 71.14 -7.25 -20.37
CA ARG A 3 71.50 -7.14 -18.94
C ARG A 3 70.24 -7.44 -18.12
N SER A 4 70.27 -8.40 -17.19
CA SER A 4 70.47 -8.08 -15.77
C SER A 4 71.64 -7.14 -15.47
N ALA A 5 71.38 -6.05 -14.74
CA ALA A 5 72.36 -5.23 -14.05
C ALA A 5 71.71 -4.34 -12.96
N CYS A 6 72.21 -4.46 -11.74
CA CYS A 6 72.22 -3.47 -10.64
C CYS A 6 70.89 -2.86 -10.13
N THR A 7 70.49 -3.33 -8.95
CA THR A 7 69.66 -2.64 -7.95
C THR A 7 70.40 -1.50 -7.24
N GLY A 8 69.68 -0.46 -6.79
CA GLY A 8 70.15 0.61 -5.90
C GLY A 8 69.74 2.02 -6.38
N PHE A 9 69.42 3.01 -5.53
CA PHE A 9 69.47 3.07 -4.06
C PHE A 9 68.35 3.99 -3.50
N ALA A 10 67.97 3.73 -2.24
CA ALA A 10 66.97 4.36 -1.35
C ALA A 10 66.24 5.70 -1.69
N LYS A 11 64.91 5.66 -1.51
CA LYS A 11 64.02 6.60 -0.78
C LYS A 11 64.21 8.14 -0.88
N CYS A 12 63.16 8.84 -1.29
CA CYS A 12 62.45 9.80 -0.42
C CYS A 12 61.03 10.11 -0.93
N VAL A 13 60.10 10.49 -0.02
CA VAL A 13 58.68 10.85 -0.25
C VAL A 13 57.83 9.79 -0.98
N GLY A 14 56.95 9.11 -0.25
CA GLY A 14 56.04 8.11 -0.82
C GLY A 14 54.76 8.72 -1.42
N LEU A 15 54.75 8.92 -2.74
CA LEU A 15 53.53 9.17 -3.52
C LEU A 15 53.14 7.88 -4.27
N PRO A 16 51.94 7.31 -4.04
CA PRO A 16 51.44 6.18 -4.82
C PRO A 16 50.92 6.65 -6.19
N SER A 17 51.80 6.65 -7.19
CA SER A 17 51.40 6.80 -8.59
C SER A 17 50.73 5.51 -9.09
N GLY A 18 49.52 5.62 -9.64
CA GLY A 18 48.77 4.49 -10.22
C GLY A 18 47.41 4.21 -9.60
N LEU A 19 46.51 5.21 -9.54
CA LEU A 19 45.09 4.94 -9.34
C LEU A 19 44.50 4.29 -10.59
N SER A 20 44.29 2.97 -10.52
CA SER A 20 43.45 2.25 -11.47
C SER A 20 41.99 2.61 -11.22
N PHE A 21 41.35 3.31 -12.17
CA PHE A 21 39.96 3.77 -12.05
C PHE A 21 38.97 2.60 -12.22
N ALA A 22 38.78 1.82 -11.16
CA ALA A 22 37.88 0.67 -11.11
C ALA A 22 36.41 1.10 -10.89
N THR A 23 35.85 1.86 -11.83
CA THR A 23 34.47 2.34 -11.79
C THR A 23 33.45 1.21 -11.89
N HIS A 24 32.93 0.76 -10.74
CA HIS A 24 31.93 -0.32 -10.63
C HIS A 24 30.50 0.16 -10.98
N GLY A 25 30.36 0.79 -12.14
CA GLY A 25 29.08 1.18 -12.75
C GLY A 25 29.01 0.72 -14.20
N ARG A 26 27.94 0.02 -14.59
CA ARG A 26 27.74 -0.35 -16.00
C ARG A 26 27.38 0.90 -16.80
N PHE A 27 28.31 1.36 -17.64
CA PHE A 27 28.04 2.38 -18.65
C PHE A 27 26.86 1.95 -19.53
N VAL A 28 25.86 2.82 -19.64
CA VAL A 28 24.70 2.58 -20.51
C VAL A 28 24.99 3.20 -21.88
N HIS A 29 24.83 2.44 -22.94
CA HIS A 29 25.00 2.97 -24.29
C HIS A 29 23.73 3.69 -24.73
N ILE A 30 23.86 4.97 -25.08
CA ILE A 30 22.81 5.80 -25.69
C ILE A 30 23.10 6.04 -27.17
N THR A 31 22.06 6.26 -27.96
CA THR A 31 22.17 6.63 -29.38
C THR A 31 22.41 8.13 -29.54
N GLY A 32 22.99 8.56 -30.65
CA GLY A 32 23.20 9.98 -30.96
C GLY A 32 21.92 10.84 -30.93
N ASN A 33 20.74 10.24 -31.17
CA ASN A 33 19.43 10.91 -31.03
C ASN A 33 18.99 11.16 -29.58
N GLN A 34 19.62 10.51 -28.60
CA GLN A 34 19.34 10.67 -27.17
C GLN A 34 20.29 11.68 -26.49
N VAL A 35 21.26 12.22 -27.21
CA VAL A 35 22.14 13.31 -26.75
C VAL A 35 21.33 14.61 -26.65
N ARG A 36 20.91 14.94 -25.43
CA ARG A 36 20.08 16.11 -25.06
C ARG A 36 20.81 16.98 -24.03
N PRO A 37 20.42 18.26 -23.83
CA PRO A 37 21.03 19.11 -22.82
C PRO A 37 20.87 18.50 -21.42
N GLY A 38 21.89 18.68 -20.57
CA GLY A 38 21.95 18.07 -19.23
C GLY A 38 22.50 16.63 -19.18
N VAL A 39 22.55 15.90 -20.30
CA VAL A 39 23.13 14.54 -20.34
C VAL A 39 24.66 14.60 -20.17
N ALA A 40 25.22 13.71 -19.37
CA ALA A 40 26.67 13.53 -19.20
C ALA A 40 27.15 12.30 -20.00
N ILE A 41 28.12 12.50 -20.89
CA ILE A 41 28.65 11.48 -21.79
C ILE A 41 30.16 11.30 -21.62
N GLU A 42 30.65 10.07 -21.77
CA GLU A 42 32.09 9.80 -21.87
C GLU A 42 32.50 9.78 -23.34
N LEU A 43 33.49 10.61 -23.70
CA LEU A 43 34.12 10.63 -25.03
C LEU A 43 35.63 10.55 -24.84
N GLU A 44 36.28 9.59 -25.48
CA GLU A 44 37.75 9.47 -25.52
C GLU A 44 38.39 9.45 -24.11
N GLY A 45 37.70 8.86 -23.12
CA GLY A 45 38.13 8.78 -21.72
C GLY A 45 37.88 10.04 -20.88
N LYS A 46 37.32 11.10 -21.46
CA LYS A 46 36.94 12.35 -20.78
C LYS A 46 35.43 12.44 -20.59
N LEU A 47 35.00 13.06 -19.49
CA LEU A 47 33.59 13.30 -19.18
C LEU A 47 33.14 14.67 -19.70
N PHE A 48 32.05 14.70 -20.45
CA PHE A 48 31.47 15.91 -21.05
C PHE A 48 29.99 16.07 -20.71
N ARG A 49 29.59 17.28 -20.30
CA ARG A 49 28.20 17.69 -20.11
C ARG A 49 27.65 18.31 -21.40
N VAL A 50 26.52 17.83 -21.91
CA VAL A 50 25.83 18.45 -23.05
C VAL A 50 25.19 19.77 -22.60
N VAL A 51 25.69 20.90 -23.11
CA VAL A 51 25.18 22.25 -22.80
C VAL A 51 24.00 22.60 -23.69
N LYS A 52 24.11 22.29 -24.99
CA LYS A 52 23.10 22.66 -26.00
C LYS A 52 23.06 21.60 -27.09
N SER A 53 21.90 21.36 -27.68
CA SER A 53 21.75 20.33 -28.71
C SER A 53 20.68 20.72 -29.75
N GLN A 54 21.02 20.71 -31.04
CA GLN A 54 20.08 20.98 -32.14
C GLN A 54 20.16 19.87 -33.20
N SER A 55 19.02 19.26 -33.52
CA SER A 55 18.89 18.28 -34.61
C SER A 55 18.92 19.01 -35.96
N VAL A 56 19.82 18.62 -36.85
CA VAL A 56 20.01 19.25 -38.16
C VAL A 56 19.71 18.24 -39.27
N LYS A 57 18.84 18.65 -40.21
CA LYS A 57 18.55 17.92 -41.46
C LYS A 57 19.14 18.71 -42.65
N PRO A 58 20.33 18.34 -43.18
CA PRO A 58 20.85 18.97 -44.38
C PRO A 58 20.03 18.56 -45.62
N GLY A 59 19.84 19.47 -46.58
CA GLY A 59 19.02 19.22 -47.78
C GLY A 59 19.50 18.08 -48.68
N LYS A 60 20.77 17.68 -48.54
CA LYS A 60 21.30 16.38 -48.97
C LYS A 60 22.12 15.79 -47.81
N GLY A 61 21.73 14.63 -47.30
CA GLY A 61 22.43 13.92 -46.23
C GLY A 61 21.49 13.30 -45.20
N VAL A 62 22.05 12.47 -44.32
CA VAL A 62 21.31 11.91 -43.17
C VAL A 62 21.21 12.97 -42.07
N ALA A 63 20.11 12.94 -41.30
CA ALA A 63 19.96 13.79 -40.12
C ALA A 63 21.09 13.53 -39.10
N TYR A 64 21.55 14.58 -38.42
CA TYR A 64 22.55 14.47 -37.37
C TYR A 64 22.25 15.40 -36.20
N MET A 65 22.79 15.04 -35.04
CA MET A 65 22.58 15.72 -33.77
C MET A 65 23.81 16.59 -33.47
N GLN A 66 23.74 17.91 -33.66
CA GLN A 66 24.83 18.81 -33.32
C GLN A 66 24.68 19.27 -31.86
N ALA A 67 25.76 19.15 -31.07
CA ALA A 67 25.76 19.50 -29.66
C ALA A 67 27.00 20.30 -29.24
N GLU A 68 26.77 21.31 -28.39
CA GLU A 68 27.80 21.98 -27.60
C GLU A 68 27.98 21.19 -26.31
N LEU A 69 29.22 20.80 -26.03
CA LEU A 69 29.63 19.98 -24.89
C LEU A 69 30.64 20.76 -24.05
N ASN A 70 30.62 20.57 -22.73
CA ASN A 70 31.60 21.14 -21.82
C ASN A 70 32.34 20.02 -21.07
N GLU A 71 33.67 19.99 -21.13
CA GLU A 71 34.47 19.01 -20.38
C GLU A 71 34.34 19.28 -18.87
N ILE A 72 33.91 18.27 -18.12
CA ILE A 72 33.55 18.40 -16.70
C ILE A 72 34.75 18.75 -15.82
N THR A 73 35.94 18.22 -16.14
CA THR A 73 37.16 18.44 -15.34
C THR A 73 37.90 19.74 -15.66
N THR A 74 37.66 20.35 -16.83
CA THR A 74 38.48 21.48 -17.34
C THR A 74 37.67 22.72 -17.70
N GLY A 75 36.34 22.63 -17.82
CA GLY A 75 35.49 23.70 -18.36
C GLY A 75 35.71 23.99 -19.85
N TYR A 76 36.37 23.08 -20.59
CA TYR A 76 36.67 23.28 -22.00
C TYR A 76 35.47 22.93 -22.89
N LYS A 77 35.01 23.91 -23.68
CA LYS A 77 33.87 23.76 -24.59
C LYS A 77 34.27 23.22 -25.97
N ILE A 78 33.55 22.20 -26.44
CA ILE A 78 33.69 21.64 -27.80
C ILE A 78 32.33 21.54 -28.49
N ASN A 79 32.31 21.63 -29.82
CA ASN A 79 31.12 21.37 -30.63
C ASN A 79 31.29 20.06 -31.40
N ARG A 80 30.42 19.08 -31.15
CA ARG A 80 30.45 17.74 -31.78
C ARG A 80 29.16 17.47 -32.56
N ARG A 81 29.26 16.67 -33.62
CA ARG A 81 28.12 16.17 -34.40
C ARG A 81 28.03 14.66 -34.22
N PHE A 82 26.90 14.18 -33.71
CA PHE A 82 26.60 12.76 -33.54
C PHE A 82 25.67 12.27 -34.65
N ARG A 83 25.92 11.08 -35.20
CA ARG A 83 24.98 10.44 -36.13
C ARG A 83 23.84 9.79 -35.37
N SER A 84 22.64 9.71 -35.94
CA SER A 84 21.47 9.09 -35.28
C SER A 84 21.68 7.64 -34.80
N SER A 85 22.59 6.89 -35.45
CA SER A 85 22.98 5.51 -35.11
C SER A 85 24.33 5.41 -34.37
N GLU A 86 24.97 6.53 -34.02
CA GLU A 86 26.22 6.55 -33.25
C GLU A 86 25.92 6.12 -31.81
N SER A 87 26.73 5.20 -31.26
CA SER A 87 26.61 4.77 -29.86
C SER A 87 27.59 5.56 -29.00
N VAL A 88 27.07 6.23 -27.99
CA VAL A 88 27.82 7.05 -27.04
C VAL A 88 27.65 6.45 -25.64
N LYS A 89 28.72 6.41 -24.85
CA LYS A 89 28.64 6.02 -23.44
C LYS A 89 27.94 7.12 -22.64
N ASN A 90 26.79 6.81 -22.05
CA ASN A 90 26.23 7.63 -20.97
C ASN A 90 27.05 7.39 -19.70
N ALA A 91 27.46 8.46 -19.03
CA ALA A 91 28.17 8.34 -17.76
C ALA A 91 27.25 7.74 -16.68
N PRO A 92 27.74 6.84 -15.81
CA PRO A 92 26.98 6.40 -14.65
C PRO A 92 26.92 7.54 -13.63
N LEU A 93 25.89 8.38 -13.77
CA LEU A 93 25.53 9.41 -12.80
C LEU A 93 25.35 8.78 -11.41
N SER A 94 25.76 9.50 -10.35
CA SER A 94 25.52 9.05 -8.99
C SER A 94 24.02 8.92 -8.71
N LYS A 95 23.66 8.20 -7.63
CA LYS A 95 22.33 8.35 -7.07
C LYS A 95 22.07 9.82 -6.72
N ASP A 96 20.86 10.29 -6.97
CA ASP A 96 20.38 11.61 -6.59
C ASP A 96 20.53 11.81 -5.07
N GLN A 97 21.43 12.69 -4.64
CA GLN A 97 21.64 13.01 -3.22
C GLN A 97 20.78 14.21 -2.80
N PRO A 98 20.02 14.14 -1.69
CA PRO A 98 19.18 15.23 -1.24
C PRO A 98 20.00 16.34 -0.57
N PHE A 99 19.80 17.58 -1.01
CA PHE A 99 20.37 18.79 -0.41
C PHE A 99 19.26 19.80 -0.14
N GLN A 100 19.44 20.64 0.88
CA GLN A 100 18.60 21.79 1.13
C GLN A 100 19.24 23.04 0.52
N PHE A 101 18.54 23.74 -0.36
CA PHE A 101 18.97 25.05 -0.86
C PHE A 101 18.86 26.09 0.27
N LEU A 102 19.97 26.77 0.58
CA LEU A 102 19.98 27.85 1.56
C LEU A 102 19.69 29.18 0.86
N TYR A 103 20.62 29.66 0.03
CA TYR A 103 20.53 30.94 -0.68
C TYR A 103 21.33 30.94 -1.99
N LYS A 104 21.14 31.98 -2.80
CA LYS A 104 21.93 32.29 -4.00
C LYS A 104 22.78 33.53 -3.76
N ASP A 105 24.03 33.50 -4.21
CA ASP A 105 24.98 34.62 -4.15
C ASP A 105 25.61 34.81 -5.54
N ASP A 106 25.16 35.83 -6.28
CA ASP A 106 25.46 36.13 -7.69
C ASP A 106 25.59 34.91 -8.64
N ASN A 107 26.77 34.28 -8.69
CA ASN A 107 27.12 33.16 -9.58
C ASN A 107 27.23 31.79 -8.85
N LYS A 108 26.85 31.74 -7.57
CA LYS A 108 26.84 30.56 -6.69
C LYS A 108 25.45 30.26 -6.12
N LEU A 109 25.22 28.99 -5.83
CA LEU A 109 24.10 28.43 -5.08
C LEU A 109 24.71 27.74 -3.86
N VAL A 110 24.26 28.11 -2.65
CA VAL A 110 24.74 27.50 -1.40
C VAL A 110 23.73 26.46 -0.94
N LEU A 111 24.18 25.22 -0.87
CA LEU A 111 23.39 24.04 -0.54
C LEU A 111 23.90 23.43 0.77
N MET A 112 23.04 22.76 1.52
CA MET A 112 23.40 22.07 2.76
C MET A 112 22.96 20.61 2.70
N GLU A 113 23.85 19.67 3.05
CA GLU A 113 23.45 18.28 3.21
C GLU A 113 22.65 18.13 4.53
N PRO A 114 21.42 17.61 4.51
CA PRO A 114 20.54 17.58 5.69
C PRO A 114 20.99 16.61 6.80
N THR A 115 22.00 15.78 6.54
CA THR A 115 22.49 14.73 7.44
C THR A 115 23.81 15.09 8.14
N THR A 116 24.73 15.75 7.44
CA THR A 116 26.04 16.18 7.97
C THR A 116 26.06 17.67 8.37
N PHE A 117 25.11 18.46 7.85
CA PHE A 117 25.12 19.93 7.87
C PHE A 117 26.31 20.57 7.13
N GLU A 118 27.05 19.80 6.31
CA GLU A 118 28.09 20.34 5.45
C GLU A 118 27.47 21.22 4.35
N GLN A 119 28.13 22.34 4.06
CA GLN A 119 27.72 23.28 3.01
C GLN A 119 28.51 23.04 1.73
N LEU A 120 27.79 22.96 0.60
CA LEU A 120 28.34 22.77 -0.73
C LEU A 120 28.01 23.99 -1.59
N GLU A 121 29.05 24.66 -2.08
CA GLU A 121 28.92 25.72 -3.07
C GLU A 121 28.83 25.11 -4.48
N VAL A 122 27.83 25.55 -5.26
CA VAL A 122 27.58 25.06 -6.62
C VAL A 122 27.45 26.25 -7.56
N THR A 123 27.97 26.18 -8.79
CA THR A 123 27.81 27.29 -9.76
C THR A 123 26.39 27.35 -10.31
N THR A 124 25.92 28.56 -10.64
CA THR A 124 24.60 28.77 -11.25
C THR A 124 24.42 28.09 -12.60
N ASP A 125 25.53 27.79 -13.31
CA ASP A 125 25.58 27.05 -14.59
C ASP A 125 25.03 25.62 -14.53
N ILE A 126 24.60 25.14 -13.37
CA ILE A 126 23.96 23.82 -13.20
C ILE A 126 22.44 23.88 -13.45
N LEU A 127 21.83 25.07 -13.41
CA LEU A 127 20.39 25.27 -13.68
C LEU A 127 20.12 26.12 -14.92
N GLN A 128 18.89 26.05 -15.41
CA GLN A 128 18.34 26.98 -16.41
C GLN A 128 17.85 28.28 -15.77
N ASP A 129 17.80 29.38 -16.53
CA ASP A 129 17.30 30.69 -16.09
C ASP A 129 15.85 30.69 -15.57
N THR A 130 15.04 29.70 -15.98
CA THR A 130 13.69 29.47 -15.45
C THR A 130 13.75 28.85 -14.05
N GLN A 131 14.52 27.77 -13.89
CA GLN A 131 14.71 27.06 -12.62
C GLN A 131 15.33 27.97 -11.55
N LEU A 132 16.33 28.79 -11.92
CA LEU A 132 16.98 29.77 -11.03
C LEU A 132 15.99 30.79 -10.42
N LYS A 133 14.87 31.08 -11.10
CA LYS A 133 13.82 31.99 -10.62
C LYS A 133 12.74 31.30 -9.78
N VAL A 134 12.65 29.97 -9.87
CA VAL A 134 11.66 29.17 -9.12
C VAL A 134 12.26 28.62 -7.80
N LEU A 135 13.58 28.71 -7.61
CA LEU A 135 14.26 28.49 -6.33
C LEU A 135 13.61 29.27 -5.17
N ASN A 136 13.54 28.64 -3.99
CA ASN A 136 13.04 29.24 -2.76
C ASN A 136 13.88 28.75 -1.58
N GLU A 137 14.12 29.60 -0.59
CA GLU A 137 14.98 29.27 0.56
C GLU A 137 14.42 28.09 1.37
N GLY A 138 15.30 27.19 1.81
CA GLY A 138 14.94 25.97 2.53
C GLY A 138 14.34 24.86 1.67
N MET A 139 14.25 25.02 0.34
CA MET A 139 13.73 24.00 -0.57
C MET A 139 14.66 22.79 -0.68
N MET A 140 14.08 21.58 -0.65
CA MET A 140 14.82 20.36 -0.98
C MET A 140 15.01 20.22 -2.49
N VAL A 141 16.25 19.98 -2.90
CA VAL A 141 16.70 19.68 -4.26
C VAL A 141 17.48 18.36 -4.23
N THR A 142 17.73 17.74 -5.39
CA THR A 142 18.69 16.63 -5.46
C THR A 142 19.84 16.92 -6.42
N LEU A 143 21.06 16.61 -5.97
CA LEU A 143 22.29 16.74 -6.74
C LEU A 143 22.75 15.39 -7.28
N GLN A 144 23.33 15.42 -8.48
CA GLN A 144 24.12 14.32 -9.02
C GLN A 144 25.59 14.73 -8.95
N ILE A 145 26.35 14.08 -8.07
CA ILE A 145 27.75 14.41 -7.74
C ILE A 145 28.66 13.26 -8.20
N VAL A 146 29.58 13.55 -9.12
CA VAL A 146 30.57 12.58 -9.60
C VAL A 146 31.95 13.02 -9.14
N GLU A 147 32.63 12.16 -8.39
CA GLU A 147 33.99 12.40 -7.85
C GLU A 147 34.13 13.74 -7.08
N GLY A 148 33.08 14.13 -6.35
CA GLY A 148 33.00 15.38 -5.59
C GLY A 148 32.54 16.60 -6.39
N VAL A 149 32.41 16.49 -7.71
CA VAL A 149 31.93 17.58 -8.58
C VAL A 149 30.41 17.47 -8.78
N PRO A 150 29.60 18.48 -8.40
CA PRO A 150 28.19 18.51 -8.77
C PRO A 150 28.04 18.70 -10.28
N LEU A 151 27.28 17.83 -10.95
CA LEU A 151 27.08 17.86 -12.41
C LEU A 151 25.71 18.43 -12.80
N TRP A 152 24.69 18.08 -12.02
CA TRP A 152 23.29 18.39 -12.29
C TRP A 152 22.51 18.56 -10.97
N MET A 153 21.46 19.38 -11.00
CA MET A 153 20.55 19.58 -9.87
C MET A 153 19.10 19.48 -10.33
N ASN A 154 18.36 18.52 -9.78
CA ASN A 154 16.93 18.38 -9.99
C ASN A 154 16.16 19.18 -8.94
N LEU A 155 15.21 19.99 -9.41
CA LEU A 155 14.16 20.60 -8.57
C LEU A 155 12.95 19.64 -8.55
N PRO A 156 12.09 19.68 -7.51
CA PRO A 156 10.78 19.05 -7.55
C PRO A 156 9.96 19.57 -8.75
N ASP A 157 9.11 18.74 -9.38
CA ASP A 157 8.31 19.11 -10.57
C ASP A 157 7.54 20.43 -10.41
N HIS A 158 7.15 20.74 -9.18
CA HIS A 158 6.45 21.96 -8.82
C HIS A 158 6.94 22.54 -7.50
N VAL A 159 7.08 23.87 -7.42
CA VAL A 159 7.35 24.61 -6.19
C VAL A 159 6.13 25.42 -5.78
N VAL A 160 5.90 25.54 -4.48
CA VAL A 160 4.87 26.42 -3.91
C VAL A 160 5.51 27.73 -3.46
N HIS A 161 5.01 28.84 -4.00
CA HIS A 161 5.42 30.20 -3.64
C HIS A 161 4.25 30.98 -3.03
N VAL A 162 4.56 31.98 -2.21
CA VAL A 162 3.56 32.95 -1.74
C VAL A 162 3.58 34.16 -2.67
N VAL A 163 2.40 34.70 -2.99
CA VAL A 163 2.27 35.94 -3.76
C VAL A 163 2.32 37.13 -2.80
N ASP A 164 3.34 37.98 -2.95
CA ASP A 164 3.52 39.17 -2.13
C ASP A 164 2.69 40.35 -2.65
N LYS A 165 2.63 40.52 -3.98
CA LYS A 165 1.93 41.64 -4.65
C LYS A 165 1.35 41.17 -5.99
N THR A 166 0.24 41.77 -6.41
CA THR A 166 -0.36 41.55 -7.74
C THR A 166 -0.59 42.88 -8.46
N THR A 167 -0.16 42.97 -9.71
CA THR A 167 -0.32 44.14 -10.59
C THR A 167 -1.06 43.75 -11.86
N GLY A 168 -2.28 44.28 -12.03
CA GLY A 168 -3.11 44.03 -13.21
C GLY A 168 -4.59 44.32 -12.97
N GLY A 169 -5.34 44.55 -14.07
CA GLY A 169 -6.77 44.87 -14.02
C GLY A 169 -7.67 43.70 -13.60
N ALA A 170 -8.95 43.99 -13.39
CA ALA A 170 -9.92 43.01 -12.88
C ALA A 170 -10.34 41.91 -13.88
N SER A 171 -9.94 41.99 -15.15
CA SER A 171 -10.26 41.02 -16.20
C SER A 171 -9.05 40.75 -17.09
N GLY A 172 -8.56 39.51 -17.07
CA GLY A 172 -7.33 39.07 -17.76
C GLY A 172 -6.33 38.39 -16.81
N PRO A 173 -5.26 37.78 -17.32
CA PRO A 173 -4.11 37.40 -16.50
C PRO A 173 -3.46 38.65 -15.88
N LYS A 174 -2.92 38.50 -14.67
CA LYS A 174 -2.24 39.55 -13.90
C LYS A 174 -0.79 39.13 -13.64
N GLU A 175 0.09 40.08 -13.38
CA GLU A 175 1.42 39.76 -12.87
C GLU A 175 1.40 39.68 -11.35
N ALA A 176 1.98 38.60 -10.82
CA ALA A 176 2.19 38.36 -9.40
C ALA A 176 3.69 38.38 -9.11
N MET A 177 4.08 39.17 -8.12
CA MET A 177 5.41 39.12 -7.52
C MET A 177 5.41 38.08 -6.42
N LEU A 178 6.30 37.09 -6.52
CA LEU A 178 6.49 36.04 -5.53
C LEU A 178 7.30 36.55 -4.34
N SER A 179 7.27 35.81 -3.23
CA SER A 179 8.08 36.06 -2.03
C SER A 179 9.61 36.01 -2.26
N ASN A 180 10.07 35.47 -3.40
CA ASN A 180 11.48 35.52 -3.83
C ASN A 180 11.80 36.68 -4.80
N GLY A 181 10.85 37.61 -5.01
CA GLY A 181 10.99 38.76 -5.92
C GLY A 181 10.72 38.48 -7.41
N THR A 182 10.51 37.22 -7.81
CA THR A 182 10.22 36.86 -9.22
C THR A 182 8.83 37.32 -9.64
N LEU A 183 8.68 37.78 -10.89
CA LEU A 183 7.38 38.07 -11.52
C LEU A 183 6.87 36.86 -12.32
N VAL A 184 5.62 36.47 -12.10
CA VAL A 184 4.93 35.35 -12.79
C VAL A 184 3.52 35.77 -13.19
N GLN A 185 3.10 35.37 -14.40
CA GLN A 185 1.73 35.59 -14.90
C GLN A 185 0.76 34.59 -14.25
N VAL A 186 -0.31 35.10 -13.64
CA VAL A 186 -1.33 34.33 -12.88
C VAL A 186 -2.76 34.68 -13.30
N PRO A 187 -3.75 33.79 -13.10
CA PRO A 187 -5.16 34.12 -13.31
C PRO A 187 -5.66 35.25 -12.39
N ALA A 188 -6.68 36.00 -12.82
CA ALA A 188 -7.28 37.09 -12.05
C ALA A 188 -7.78 36.72 -10.63
N THR A 189 -7.99 35.44 -10.36
CA THR A 189 -8.47 34.84 -9.09
C THR A 189 -7.37 34.65 -8.04
N VAL A 190 -6.12 35.00 -8.36
CA VAL A 190 -4.98 35.03 -7.43
C VAL A 190 -4.80 36.45 -6.88
N GLU A 191 -4.58 36.54 -5.57
CA GLU A 191 -4.42 37.78 -4.79
C GLU A 191 -3.18 37.70 -3.90
N ALA A 192 -2.75 38.83 -3.33
CA ALA A 192 -1.63 38.86 -2.39
C ALA A 192 -1.96 38.06 -1.10
N GLY A 193 -1.02 37.23 -0.65
CA GLY A 193 -1.18 36.28 0.46
C GLY A 193 -1.65 34.87 0.05
N ASP A 194 -1.94 34.63 -1.24
CA ASP A 194 -2.18 33.28 -1.75
C ASP A 194 -0.88 32.46 -1.83
N SER A 195 -1.02 31.14 -1.66
CA SER A 195 0.01 30.16 -2.00
C SER A 195 -0.30 29.57 -3.38
N ILE A 196 0.61 29.72 -4.33
CA ILE A 196 0.46 29.23 -5.71
C ILE A 196 1.51 28.18 -6.04
N LYS A 197 1.10 27.19 -6.81
CA LYS A 197 1.92 26.08 -7.31
C LYS A 197 2.40 26.43 -8.72
N ILE A 198 3.72 26.41 -8.92
CA ILE A 198 4.40 26.81 -10.16
C ILE A 198 5.21 25.61 -10.69
N SER A 199 5.25 25.42 -12.01
CA SER A 199 6.08 24.39 -12.66
C SER A 199 7.56 24.79 -12.63
N SER A 200 8.43 23.90 -12.17
CA SER A 200 9.88 24.17 -12.08
C SER A 200 10.60 24.16 -13.42
N GLU A 201 10.05 23.44 -14.42
CA GLU A 201 10.60 23.39 -15.77
C GLU A 201 10.23 24.66 -16.57
N THR A 202 8.95 25.06 -16.54
CA THR A 202 8.42 26.13 -17.41
C THR A 202 8.26 27.47 -16.71
N GLY A 203 8.33 27.54 -15.38
CA GLY A 203 8.08 28.76 -14.60
C GLY A 203 6.62 29.23 -14.57
N LEU A 204 5.69 28.44 -15.12
CA LEU A 204 4.28 28.81 -15.26
C LEU A 204 3.43 28.43 -14.04
N PHE A 205 2.42 29.25 -13.75
CA PHE A 205 1.37 28.93 -12.79
C PHE A 205 0.63 27.63 -13.15
N VAL A 206 0.38 26.79 -12.15
CA VAL A 206 -0.37 25.53 -12.27
C VAL A 206 -1.69 25.60 -11.49
N GLU A 207 -1.65 25.98 -10.21
CA GLU A 207 -2.81 25.91 -9.31
C GLU A 207 -2.67 26.86 -8.10
N LYS A 208 -3.80 27.34 -7.55
CA LYS A 208 -3.86 28.10 -6.29
C LYS A 208 -4.22 27.15 -5.14
N GLN A 209 -3.35 27.02 -4.13
CA GLN A 209 -3.59 26.15 -2.99
C GLN A 209 -4.54 26.76 -1.95
N ALA A 210 -5.37 25.92 -1.34
CA ALA A 210 -6.29 26.32 -0.28
C ALA A 210 -5.54 26.65 1.02
N ASN A 211 -5.40 27.94 1.32
CA ASN A 211 -4.55 28.43 2.41
C ASN A 211 -5.11 28.07 3.82
N GLN A 212 -4.49 27.10 4.48
CA GLN A 212 -4.96 26.57 5.78
C GLN A 212 -4.93 27.60 6.93
N ARG A 213 -4.13 28.68 6.82
CA ARG A 213 -3.98 29.69 7.88
C ARG A 213 -5.28 30.44 8.20
N ALA A 214 -6.27 30.47 7.30
CA ALA A 214 -7.55 31.11 7.57
C ALA A 214 -8.36 30.46 8.72
N ARG A 215 -8.19 29.14 8.97
CA ARG A 215 -8.95 28.41 9.99
C ARG A 215 -8.49 28.72 11.43
N SER A 216 -7.20 28.98 11.66
CA SER A 216 -6.67 29.17 13.02
C SER A 216 -7.08 30.52 13.64
N THR A 217 -7.12 31.60 12.85
CA THR A 217 -7.52 32.93 13.32
C THR A 217 -8.98 32.98 13.77
N ALA A 218 -9.89 32.35 13.00
CA ALA A 218 -11.31 32.26 13.33
C ALA A 218 -11.58 31.51 14.66
N VAL A 219 -10.80 30.46 14.94
CA VAL A 219 -10.88 29.71 16.20
C VAL A 219 -10.33 30.53 17.38
N ARG A 220 -9.28 31.34 17.19
CA ARG A 220 -8.66 32.14 18.26
C ARG A 220 -9.54 33.30 18.73
N ILE A 221 -10.33 33.91 17.84
CA ILE A 221 -11.27 34.99 18.20
C ILE A 221 -12.49 34.43 18.96
N LYS A 222 -13.08 33.31 18.51
CA LYS A 222 -14.26 32.71 19.15
C LYS A 222 -14.05 32.27 20.61
N ARG A 223 -12.81 32.01 21.04
CA ARG A 223 -12.48 31.63 22.44
C ARG A 223 -12.34 32.78 23.43
N ARG A 224 -12.45 34.06 23.02
CA ARG A 224 -12.30 35.23 23.94
C ARG A 224 -13.58 36.00 24.27
N GLY A 225 -14.70 35.74 23.60
CA GLY A 225 -15.94 36.52 23.78
C GLY A 225 -16.91 36.00 24.85
N ASN A 226 -16.90 34.70 25.16
CA ASN A 226 -18.10 34.02 25.67
C ASN A 226 -18.23 33.95 27.21
N SER A 227 -17.80 34.98 27.94
CA SER A 227 -17.88 35.05 29.41
C SER A 227 -18.55 36.31 29.99
N ARG A 228 -19.04 37.25 29.15
CA ARG A 228 -19.75 38.45 29.62
C ARG A 228 -20.88 38.90 28.69
N LYS A 229 -22.09 38.36 28.92
CA LYS A 229 -23.39 39.10 29.00
C LYS A 229 -24.57 38.13 29.17
N ARG A 230 -25.14 38.10 30.38
CA ARG A 230 -26.56 37.80 30.64
C ARG A 230 -27.27 39.14 30.87
N MET A 231 -28.58 39.22 30.57
CA MET A 231 -29.41 40.44 30.58
C MET A 231 -28.98 41.44 29.47
N LEU A 232 -29.87 42.15 28.77
CA LEU A 232 -31.21 42.67 29.10
C LEU A 232 -32.32 42.29 28.07
N PHE A 233 -33.53 42.84 28.32
CA PHE A 233 -34.65 43.07 27.39
C PHE A 233 -34.19 43.82 26.10
N GLY A 234 -34.92 43.90 24.98
CA GLY A 234 -36.28 43.47 24.59
C GLY A 234 -36.80 44.32 23.40
N ALA A 235 -38.10 44.20 23.04
CA ALA A 235 -38.90 45.08 22.15
C ALA A 235 -38.76 44.99 20.59
N VAL A 236 -39.91 44.74 19.92
CA VAL A 236 -40.56 45.33 18.69
C VAL A 236 -39.68 45.63 17.44
N ILE A 237 -40.03 45.28 16.18
CA ILE A 237 -41.05 45.89 15.25
C ILE A 237 -41.41 44.92 14.08
N VAL A 238 -42.59 45.12 13.44
CA VAL A 238 -43.15 44.32 12.33
C VAL A 238 -43.28 45.10 11.00
N VAL A 239 -42.75 44.54 9.89
CA VAL A 239 -42.99 44.79 8.43
C VAL A 239 -42.51 43.51 7.68
N GLY A 240 -42.91 43.04 6.48
CA GLY A 240 -43.87 43.46 5.43
C GLY A 240 -43.17 43.62 4.04
N VAL A 241 -43.75 43.39 2.84
CA VAL A 241 -45.03 42.80 2.34
C VAL A 241 -44.83 42.37 0.83
N MET A 242 -45.63 41.41 0.31
CA MET A 242 -45.95 41.09 -1.11
C MET A 242 -45.04 40.20 -2.04
N PHE A 243 -45.71 39.14 -2.53
CA PHE A 243 -45.82 38.48 -3.88
C PHE A 243 -45.38 39.25 -5.17
N PRO A 244 -45.33 38.64 -6.39
CA PRO A 244 -45.97 37.39 -6.92
C PRO A 244 -45.01 36.33 -7.56
N PHE A 245 -45.35 35.11 -8.02
CA PHE A 245 -46.57 34.32 -8.41
C PHE A 245 -46.79 34.11 -9.93
N SER A 246 -46.41 32.92 -10.46
CA SER A 246 -46.82 32.28 -11.76
C SER A 246 -45.92 31.06 -12.08
N PHE A 247 -46.29 30.02 -12.83
CA PHE A 247 -47.57 29.60 -13.45
C PHE A 247 -47.67 28.05 -13.58
N MET A 248 -48.85 27.55 -13.99
CA MET A 248 -49.27 26.17 -14.32
C MET A 248 -48.28 25.33 -15.19
N ARG A 249 -48.39 23.98 -15.28
CA ARG A 249 -49.62 23.16 -15.44
C ARG A 249 -49.45 21.68 -15.03
N LYS A 250 -50.57 21.00 -14.71
CA LYS A 250 -50.67 19.52 -14.66
C LYS A 250 -50.85 18.93 -16.06
N THR A 251 -50.48 17.66 -16.23
CA THR A 251 -51.30 16.67 -16.94
C THR A 251 -51.47 15.43 -16.05
N SER A 252 -52.52 14.65 -16.30
CA SER A 252 -52.90 13.48 -15.49
C SER A 252 -53.71 12.50 -16.32
N SER A 253 -53.47 11.21 -16.14
CA SER A 253 -54.40 10.15 -16.55
C SER A 253 -54.37 9.04 -15.49
N SER A 254 -55.53 8.41 -15.28
CA SER A 254 -55.71 7.32 -14.34
C SER A 254 -56.60 6.25 -14.96
N THR A 255 -56.27 4.99 -14.75
CA THR A 255 -57.17 3.85 -14.96
C THR A 255 -57.01 2.89 -13.78
N ASN A 256 -58.14 2.48 -13.21
CA ASN A 256 -58.16 1.47 -12.15
C ASN A 256 -58.22 0.07 -12.78
N GLY A 257 -57.60 -0.90 -12.10
CA GLY A 257 -57.71 -2.33 -12.39
C GLY A 257 -57.49 -3.11 -11.10
N THR A 258 -58.37 -4.07 -10.81
CA THR A 258 -58.38 -4.84 -9.55
C THR A 258 -57.77 -6.22 -9.74
N GLU A 259 -56.90 -6.67 -8.83
CA GLU A 259 -57.11 -7.86 -7.98
C GLU A 259 -55.85 -8.34 -7.22
N LYS A 260 -56.10 -8.90 -6.02
CA LYS A 260 -55.37 -9.98 -5.32
C LYS A 260 -54.00 -9.68 -4.68
N ASP A 261 -53.72 -10.51 -3.67
CA ASP A 261 -52.73 -10.28 -2.61
C ASP A 261 -51.35 -10.86 -2.91
N GLU A 262 -50.33 -9.99 -2.96
CA GLU A 262 -48.97 -10.31 -2.53
C GLU A 262 -48.46 -9.16 -1.64
N ALA A 263 -47.73 -9.48 -0.56
CA ALA A 263 -47.22 -8.47 0.37
C ALA A 263 -46.07 -7.68 -0.29
N PRO A 264 -46.18 -6.34 -0.46
CA PRO A 264 -45.25 -5.60 -1.31
C PRO A 264 -43.88 -5.46 -0.67
N PHE A 265 -42.84 -5.81 -1.43
CA PHE A 265 -41.46 -5.46 -1.13
C PHE A 265 -41.31 -3.94 -1.20
N VAL A 266 -41.34 -3.25 -0.05
CA VAL A 266 -41.34 -1.79 0.00
C VAL A 266 -40.00 -1.23 -0.49
N VAL A 267 -39.99 -0.75 -1.74
CA VAL A 267 -38.87 0.00 -2.32
C VAL A 267 -38.81 1.38 -1.66
N VAL A 268 -38.19 1.45 -0.47
CA VAL A 268 -38.06 2.69 0.30
C VAL A 268 -37.31 3.73 -0.53
N SER A 269 -37.94 4.88 -0.79
CA SER A 269 -37.33 5.96 -1.56
C SER A 269 -36.11 6.52 -0.85
N LEU A 270 -35.09 6.93 -1.61
CA LEU A 270 -33.93 7.63 -1.07
C LEU A 270 -34.30 8.94 -0.36
N ARG A 271 -35.43 9.56 -0.75
CA ARG A 271 -35.98 10.72 -0.05
C ARG A 271 -36.51 10.35 1.33
N ASP A 272 -37.18 9.20 1.46
CA ASP A 272 -37.76 8.75 2.73
C ASP A 272 -36.68 8.29 3.71
N LEU A 273 -35.62 7.63 3.20
CA LEU A 273 -34.42 7.33 3.98
C LEU A 273 -33.73 8.60 4.48
N ALA A 274 -33.56 9.62 3.63
CA ALA A 274 -32.98 10.90 4.03
C ALA A 274 -33.81 11.64 5.07
N VAL A 275 -35.14 11.69 4.91
CA VAL A 275 -36.06 12.32 5.88
C VAL A 275 -36.03 11.57 7.21
N ARG A 276 -36.02 10.23 7.21
CA ARG A 276 -35.92 9.42 8.43
C ARG A 276 -34.58 9.61 9.15
N ALA A 277 -33.47 9.67 8.41
CA ALA A 277 -32.14 9.88 9.00
C ALA A 277 -32.05 11.25 9.71
N VAL A 278 -32.56 12.32 9.07
CA VAL A 278 -32.63 13.66 9.67
C VAL A 278 -33.57 13.70 10.87
N ALA A 279 -34.74 13.06 10.79
CA ALA A 279 -35.70 13.05 11.90
C ALA A 279 -35.14 12.35 13.17
N GLU A 280 -34.38 11.26 13.04
CA GLU A 280 -33.75 10.60 14.18
C GLU A 280 -32.51 11.35 14.72
N ASP A 281 -31.81 12.08 13.86
CA ASP A 281 -30.73 13.00 14.25
C ASP A 281 -31.27 14.21 15.06
N GLU A 282 -32.36 14.84 14.60
CA GLU A 282 -33.07 15.90 15.34
C GLU A 282 -33.67 15.41 16.67
N ARG A 283 -34.05 14.13 16.77
CA ARG A 283 -34.52 13.48 18.01
C ARG A 283 -33.39 13.12 18.98
N GLY A 284 -32.12 13.22 18.57
CA GLY A 284 -30.97 12.81 19.38
C GLY A 284 -30.73 11.29 19.42
N ASN A 285 -31.39 10.51 18.56
CA ASN A 285 -31.26 9.05 18.47
C ASN A 285 -30.04 8.67 17.60
N TYR A 286 -28.87 9.17 18.01
CA TYR A 286 -27.63 9.17 17.22
C TYR A 286 -27.22 7.80 16.66
N ASN A 287 -27.42 6.72 17.40
CA ASN A 287 -27.12 5.36 16.93
C ASN A 287 -27.98 4.95 15.72
N VAL A 288 -29.27 5.28 15.72
CA VAL A 288 -30.21 4.97 14.64
C VAL A 288 -29.98 5.93 13.46
N ALA A 289 -29.76 7.21 13.74
CA ALA A 289 -29.42 8.21 12.72
C ALA A 289 -28.16 7.82 11.92
N VAL A 290 -27.09 7.39 12.60
CA VAL A 290 -25.84 6.94 11.96
C VAL A 290 -26.08 5.73 11.04
N GLN A 291 -26.87 4.74 11.46
CA GLN A 291 -27.20 3.58 10.63
C GLN A 291 -27.98 4.01 9.36
N LEU A 292 -29.00 4.85 9.51
CA LEU A 292 -29.81 5.36 8.39
C LEU A 292 -29.00 6.24 7.42
N TYR A 293 -28.07 7.05 7.93
CA TYR A 293 -27.15 7.82 7.08
C TYR A 293 -26.19 6.89 6.31
N THR A 294 -25.65 5.83 6.93
CA THR A 294 -24.78 4.86 6.24
C THR A 294 -25.52 4.14 5.11
N GLU A 295 -26.73 3.63 5.35
CA GLU A 295 -27.57 2.99 4.32
C GLU A 295 -27.89 3.96 3.15
N LEU A 296 -28.17 5.22 3.45
CA LEU A 296 -28.40 6.27 2.46
C LEU A 296 -27.13 6.56 1.62
N ILE A 297 -25.97 6.67 2.26
CA ILE A 297 -24.68 6.92 1.60
C ILE A 297 -24.31 5.78 0.64
N GLU A 298 -24.47 4.53 1.06
CA GLU A 298 -24.19 3.35 0.22
C GLU A 298 -25.07 3.32 -1.04
N LYS A 299 -26.37 3.58 -0.90
CA LYS A 299 -27.29 3.61 -2.04
C LYS A 299 -27.05 4.81 -2.96
N LEU A 300 -26.67 5.97 -2.43
CA LEU A 300 -26.26 7.13 -3.25
C LEU A 300 -24.92 6.88 -3.97
N LEU A 301 -23.96 6.18 -3.35
CA LEU A 301 -22.71 5.75 -4.00
C LEU A 301 -22.97 4.72 -5.11
N LEU A 302 -23.99 3.88 -4.98
CA LEU A 302 -24.42 2.97 -6.05
C LEU A 302 -25.03 3.74 -7.23
N GLN A 303 -25.89 4.74 -6.98
CA GLN A 303 -26.38 5.63 -8.03
C GLN A 303 -25.25 6.40 -8.73
N LEU A 304 -24.27 6.91 -7.98
CA LEU A 304 -23.12 7.62 -8.54
C LEU A 304 -22.28 6.76 -9.51
N LYS A 305 -22.30 5.42 -9.38
CA LYS A 305 -21.68 4.48 -10.34
C LYS A 305 -22.54 4.20 -11.58
N GLN A 306 -23.84 4.48 -11.53
CA GLN A 306 -24.80 4.24 -12.61
C GLN A 306 -25.07 5.50 -13.45
N THR A 307 -25.03 6.68 -12.85
CA THR A 307 -25.22 7.97 -13.53
C THR A 307 -24.00 8.36 -14.36
N GLY A 308 -24.15 8.49 -15.68
CA GLY A 308 -23.09 8.94 -16.59
C GLY A 308 -22.96 10.46 -16.78
N VAL A 309 -23.89 11.27 -16.26
CA VAL A 309 -23.96 12.72 -16.52
C VAL A 309 -23.13 13.50 -15.50
N ALA A 310 -22.14 14.27 -15.96
CA ALA A 310 -21.16 14.96 -15.10
C ALA A 310 -21.80 15.90 -14.05
N ASN A 311 -22.81 16.69 -14.43
CA ASN A 311 -23.47 17.62 -13.50
C ASN A 311 -24.24 16.87 -12.40
N GLU A 312 -24.93 15.79 -12.74
CA GLU A 312 -25.66 14.96 -11.76
C GLU A 312 -24.69 14.20 -10.85
N GLN A 313 -23.57 13.70 -11.38
CA GLN A 313 -22.49 13.13 -10.56
C GLN A 313 -21.93 14.16 -9.57
N GLN A 314 -21.77 15.43 -9.97
CA GLN A 314 -21.28 16.48 -9.08
C GLN A 314 -22.28 16.81 -7.96
N GLU A 315 -23.59 16.83 -8.26
CA GLU A 315 -24.63 17.03 -7.26
C GLU A 315 -24.77 15.83 -6.31
N LEU A 316 -24.70 14.59 -6.82
CA LEU A 316 -24.66 13.37 -6.01
C LEU A 316 -23.45 13.36 -5.08
N ARG A 317 -22.24 13.69 -5.57
CA ARG A 317 -21.02 13.79 -4.75
C ARG A 317 -21.19 14.81 -3.62
N ARG A 318 -21.74 16.00 -3.90
CA ARG A 318 -22.01 17.03 -2.88
C ARG A 318 -23.01 16.54 -1.81
N LYS A 319 -24.04 15.79 -2.20
CA LYS A 319 -25.02 15.21 -1.25
C LYS A 319 -24.36 14.13 -0.37
N ILE A 320 -23.58 13.23 -0.97
CA ILE A 320 -22.84 12.18 -0.25
C ILE A 320 -21.85 12.80 0.75
N GLU A 321 -21.09 13.82 0.35
CA GLU A 321 -20.17 14.56 1.21
C GLU A 321 -20.90 15.22 2.41
N GLY A 322 -22.05 15.84 2.16
CA GLY A 322 -22.89 16.41 3.22
C GLY A 322 -23.40 15.38 4.23
N TYR A 323 -23.90 14.23 3.76
CA TYR A 323 -24.36 13.16 4.65
C TYR A 323 -23.21 12.47 5.40
N MET A 324 -22.05 12.25 4.76
CA MET A 324 -20.85 11.72 5.45
C MET A 324 -20.39 12.67 6.56
N SER A 325 -20.23 13.96 6.26
CA SER A 325 -19.79 14.95 7.26
C SER A 325 -20.77 15.05 8.44
N ARG A 326 -22.08 14.90 8.20
CA ARG A 326 -23.07 14.85 9.29
C ARG A 326 -22.98 13.57 10.11
N ALA A 327 -22.83 12.41 9.48
CA ALA A 327 -22.68 11.12 10.17
C ALA A 327 -21.38 11.07 11.01
N GLU A 328 -20.27 11.62 10.52
CA GLU A 328 -19.02 11.79 11.26
C GLU A 328 -19.19 12.73 12.46
N PHE A 329 -19.88 13.87 12.28
CA PHE A 329 -20.17 14.81 13.37
C PHE A 329 -21.01 14.17 14.48
N ILE A 330 -21.97 13.31 14.13
CA ILE A 330 -22.81 12.57 15.10
C ILE A 330 -21.97 11.52 15.85
N LYS A 331 -21.13 10.75 15.14
CA LYS A 331 -20.18 9.79 15.77
C LYS A 331 -19.19 10.46 16.74
N GLY A 332 -18.96 11.77 16.61
CA GLY A 332 -18.09 12.56 17.49
C GLY A 332 -18.74 13.10 18.78
N GLN A 333 -20.03 12.87 19.05
CA GLN A 333 -20.69 13.37 20.25
C GLN A 333 -20.71 12.35 21.40
N PRO A 334 -20.45 12.78 22.66
CA PRO A 334 -20.58 11.89 23.81
C PRO A 334 -22.05 11.55 24.09
N LEU A 335 -22.33 10.28 24.34
CA LEU A 335 -23.67 9.79 24.67
C LEU A 335 -24.23 10.49 25.92
N PRO A 336 -25.52 10.91 25.92
CA PRO A 336 -26.15 11.48 27.11
C PRO A 336 -26.24 10.43 28.22
N GLN A 337 -25.75 10.77 29.42
CA GLN A 337 -25.83 9.90 30.59
C GLN A 337 -27.28 9.73 31.07
N GLY A 338 -27.93 8.64 30.65
CA GLY A 338 -29.22 8.22 31.17
C GLY A 338 -29.12 7.96 32.68
N ARG A 339 -29.93 8.67 33.48
CA ARG A 339 -29.99 8.48 34.93
C ARG A 339 -30.52 7.08 35.26
N TYR A 340 -29.81 6.36 36.14
CA TYR A 340 -30.35 5.18 36.79
C TYR A 340 -31.53 5.58 37.70
N GLY A 341 -32.75 5.31 37.24
CA GLY A 341 -33.94 5.18 38.10
C GLY A 341 -34.10 3.72 38.49
N GLY A 342 -33.85 3.37 39.75
CA GLY A 342 -33.85 1.98 40.20
C GLY A 342 -35.26 1.43 40.48
N ALA A 343 -35.48 0.16 40.12
CA ALA A 343 -36.56 -0.67 40.63
C ALA A 343 -36.03 -2.08 40.93
N ALA A 344 -36.08 -2.50 42.19
CA ALA A 344 -35.72 -3.85 42.61
C ALA A 344 -36.90 -4.83 42.37
N PRO A 345 -36.66 -6.14 42.18
CA PRO A 345 -37.69 -7.05 41.67
C PRO A 345 -38.70 -7.49 42.74
N SER A 346 -39.97 -7.55 42.36
CA SER A 346 -41.05 -8.21 43.11
C SER A 346 -41.16 -9.69 42.72
N GLN A 347 -41.48 -10.53 43.71
CA GLN A 347 -41.54 -12.00 43.57
C GLN A 347 -42.88 -12.48 42.97
N VAL A 348 -42.83 -13.53 42.16
CA VAL A 348 -43.98 -14.44 41.91
C VAL A 348 -43.46 -15.89 41.95
N ARG A 349 -44.25 -16.83 42.47
CA ARG A 349 -43.80 -18.17 42.87
C ARG A 349 -44.82 -19.29 42.60
N SER A 350 -44.62 -20.06 41.52
CA SER A 350 -45.24 -21.36 41.20
C SER A 350 -44.57 -21.92 39.93
N GLY A 351 -44.56 -23.21 39.59
CA GLY A 351 -44.99 -24.45 40.29
C GLY A 351 -44.38 -25.68 39.58
N ALA A 352 -44.55 -26.90 40.12
CA ALA A 352 -44.05 -28.15 39.52
C ALA A 352 -44.90 -28.58 38.28
N THR A 353 -44.58 -29.58 37.44
CA THR A 353 -43.71 -30.78 37.49
C THR A 353 -43.37 -31.17 36.01
N THR A 354 -42.33 -31.92 35.60
CA THR A 354 -42.11 -33.40 35.67
C THR A 354 -40.68 -33.80 35.20
N ASN A 355 -40.30 -35.08 35.34
CA ASN A 355 -38.95 -35.61 35.01
C ASN A 355 -38.84 -36.23 33.60
N ALA A 356 -37.81 -35.86 32.83
CA ALA A 356 -37.12 -36.62 31.75
C ALA A 356 -36.15 -35.66 31.01
N THR A 357 -34.90 -35.95 30.61
CA THR A 357 -34.07 -37.19 30.63
C THR A 357 -32.60 -36.80 30.87
N ARG A 358 -31.80 -37.64 31.56
CA ARG A 358 -30.34 -37.45 31.67
C ARG A 358 -29.61 -37.78 30.36
N LYS A 359 -28.79 -36.84 29.85
CA LYS A 359 -27.44 -37.08 29.29
C LYS A 359 -26.72 -35.76 28.94
N TYR A 360 -25.39 -35.78 28.94
CA TYR A 360 -24.46 -34.69 28.57
C TYR A 360 -24.58 -33.35 29.34
N ALA A 361 -23.89 -33.26 30.48
CA ALA A 361 -23.60 -32.01 31.17
C ALA A 361 -22.20 -32.06 31.82
N LEU A 362 -21.14 -31.87 31.03
CA LEU A 362 -19.75 -31.84 31.54
C LEU A 362 -18.78 -31.17 30.54
N SER A 363 -19.00 -29.88 30.24
CA SER A 363 -18.06 -29.06 29.44
C SER A 363 -18.24 -27.54 29.63
N SER A 364 -19.43 -27.06 29.99
CA SER A 364 -19.79 -25.62 30.03
C SER A 364 -19.26 -24.81 31.23
N ALA A 365 -18.51 -25.43 32.15
CA ALA A 365 -17.99 -24.72 33.33
C ALA A 365 -16.86 -23.73 32.97
N ALA A 366 -15.94 -24.12 32.08
CA ALA A 366 -14.74 -23.33 31.73
C ALA A 366 -15.03 -22.06 30.89
N SER A 367 -16.23 -21.95 30.31
CA SER A 367 -16.63 -20.83 29.46
C SER A 367 -17.08 -19.56 30.21
N THR A 368 -17.32 -19.64 31.52
CA THR A 368 -17.88 -18.52 32.30
C THR A 368 -16.79 -17.60 32.85
N GLU A 369 -15.70 -18.16 33.38
CA GLU A 369 -14.63 -17.36 34.02
C GLU A 369 -13.78 -16.58 33.01
N LYS A 370 -13.54 -17.10 31.79
CA LYS A 370 -12.85 -16.32 30.74
C LYS A 370 -13.60 -15.06 30.29
N ARG A 371 -14.88 -14.91 30.67
CA ARG A 371 -15.74 -13.79 30.22
C ARG A 371 -15.59 -12.51 31.06
N SER A 372 -14.83 -12.53 32.16
CA SER A 372 -14.48 -11.32 32.91
C SER A 372 -13.30 -10.56 32.32
N ASN A 373 -12.27 -11.26 31.84
CA ASN A 373 -10.98 -10.64 31.54
C ASN A 373 -10.95 -9.88 30.21
N ALA A 374 -11.75 -10.31 29.22
CA ALA A 374 -11.88 -9.64 27.92
C ALA A 374 -12.44 -8.20 27.99
N ARG A 375 -12.91 -7.75 29.16
CA ARG A 375 -13.52 -6.42 29.37
C ARG A 375 -12.52 -5.27 29.49
N MET A 376 -11.22 -5.55 29.57
CA MET A 376 -10.21 -4.49 29.75
C MET A 376 -9.79 -3.83 28.41
N CYS A 377 -9.78 -4.56 27.30
CA CYS A 377 -9.49 -4.00 25.97
C CYS A 377 -10.72 -3.48 25.21
N GLU A 378 -11.93 -3.76 25.71
CA GLU A 378 -13.23 -3.52 25.04
C GLU A 378 -13.59 -2.02 24.81
N ASN A 379 -12.75 -1.08 25.28
CA ASN A 379 -12.94 0.37 25.17
C ASN A 379 -11.97 1.10 24.22
N ASP A 380 -10.95 0.44 23.66
CA ASP A 380 -10.08 1.10 22.66
C ASP A 380 -10.64 0.88 21.24
N PRO A 381 -10.99 1.94 20.48
CA PRO A 381 -11.42 1.80 19.09
C PRO A 381 -10.35 1.17 18.17
N MET A 382 -9.08 1.19 18.57
CA MET A 382 -7.98 0.51 17.89
C MET A 382 -8.02 -1.01 18.10
N ALA A 383 -8.37 -1.47 19.30
CA ALA A 383 -8.53 -2.90 19.60
C ALA A 383 -9.70 -3.49 18.79
N HIS A 384 -10.85 -2.81 18.73
CA HIS A 384 -11.97 -3.22 17.87
C HIS A 384 -11.59 -3.33 16.39
N LYS A 385 -10.79 -2.39 15.85
CA LYS A 385 -10.28 -2.49 14.46
C LYS A 385 -9.45 -3.77 14.25
N ILE A 386 -8.63 -4.18 15.22
CA ILE A 386 -7.85 -5.43 15.14
C ILE A 386 -8.77 -6.65 15.27
N LEU A 387 -9.71 -6.65 16.23
CA LEU A 387 -10.68 -7.72 16.44
C LEU A 387 -11.51 -8.02 15.18
N ASP A 388 -11.96 -6.99 14.46
CA ASP A 388 -12.80 -7.13 13.26
C ASP A 388 -12.01 -7.42 11.97
N GLN A 389 -10.75 -6.98 11.86
CA GLN A 389 -9.99 -7.06 10.59
C GLN A 389 -8.91 -8.15 10.57
N VAL A 390 -8.48 -8.66 11.73
CA VAL A 390 -7.29 -9.53 11.85
C VAL A 390 -7.62 -10.92 12.41
N LEU A 391 -8.63 -11.07 13.27
CA LEU A 391 -8.93 -12.36 13.92
C LEU A 391 -9.70 -13.34 13.01
N ASP A 392 -9.07 -14.47 12.70
CA ASP A 392 -9.71 -15.67 12.16
C ASP A 392 -9.77 -16.72 13.29
N ARG A 393 -10.91 -16.88 13.96
CA ARG A 393 -10.98 -17.61 15.23
C ARG A 393 -10.72 -19.12 15.09
N THR A 394 -10.95 -19.69 13.92
CA THR A 394 -10.45 -21.01 13.53
C THR A 394 -10.41 -21.07 12.01
N PRO A 395 -9.23 -20.95 11.38
CA PRO A 395 -9.12 -21.14 9.94
C PRO A 395 -9.44 -22.61 9.60
N GLY A 396 -10.55 -22.86 8.90
CA GLY A 396 -11.07 -24.20 8.58
C GLY A 396 -10.27 -24.94 7.51
N VAL A 397 -8.97 -25.15 7.74
CA VAL A 397 -8.04 -25.91 6.88
C VAL A 397 -7.33 -26.94 7.76
N SER A 398 -7.17 -28.16 7.26
CA SER A 398 -6.49 -29.28 7.92
C SER A 398 -5.14 -29.60 7.28
N TRP A 399 -4.37 -30.52 7.87
CA TRP A 399 -3.19 -31.08 7.20
C TRP A 399 -3.51 -31.88 5.93
N ASP A 400 -4.71 -32.45 5.80
CA ASP A 400 -5.11 -33.30 4.68
C ASP A 400 -5.46 -32.49 3.41
N ASP A 401 -5.88 -31.24 3.57
CA ASP A 401 -6.17 -30.30 2.48
C ASP A 401 -4.91 -29.82 1.73
N ILE A 402 -3.72 -30.14 2.24
CA ILE A 402 -2.43 -29.67 1.73
C ILE A 402 -1.68 -30.81 1.04
N ALA A 403 -1.43 -30.68 -0.26
CA ALA A 403 -0.75 -31.70 -1.06
C ALA A 403 0.77 -31.74 -0.79
N GLY A 404 1.28 -32.90 -0.35
CA GLY A 404 2.71 -33.13 -0.12
C GLY A 404 3.29 -32.22 0.96
N LEU A 405 4.48 -31.67 0.71
CA LEU A 405 5.25 -30.81 1.64
C LEU A 405 5.56 -31.50 2.99
N ASP A 406 5.68 -32.82 3.01
CA ASP A 406 5.69 -33.63 4.23
C ASP A 406 6.82 -33.26 5.21
N THR A 407 7.99 -32.90 4.70
CA THR A 407 9.12 -32.39 5.51
C THR A 407 8.77 -31.04 6.17
N ALA A 408 8.17 -30.11 5.42
CA ALA A 408 7.72 -28.83 5.96
C ALA A 408 6.57 -28.99 6.97
N LYS A 409 5.61 -29.90 6.70
CA LYS A 409 4.55 -30.28 7.65
C LYS A 409 5.16 -30.82 8.95
N GLN A 410 6.09 -31.77 8.87
CA GLN A 410 6.76 -32.35 10.04
C GLN A 410 7.53 -31.28 10.83
N MET A 411 8.36 -30.46 10.15
CA MET A 411 9.13 -29.38 10.80
C MET A 411 8.25 -28.37 11.54
N LEU A 412 7.07 -28.04 11.00
CA LEU A 412 6.10 -27.13 11.64
C LEU A 412 5.32 -27.84 12.74
N HIS A 413 4.95 -29.11 12.56
CA HIS A 413 4.29 -29.91 13.58
C HIS A 413 5.17 -30.07 14.84
N GLU A 414 6.45 -30.39 14.66
CA GLU A 414 7.41 -30.54 15.75
C GLU A 414 7.79 -29.21 16.41
N ALA A 415 8.02 -28.15 15.64
CA ALA A 415 8.48 -26.86 16.17
C ALA A 415 7.35 -25.95 16.70
N ILE A 416 6.08 -26.21 16.37
CA ILE A 416 4.95 -25.32 16.71
C ILE A 416 3.80 -26.11 17.35
N VAL A 417 3.26 -27.12 16.65
CA VAL A 417 2.02 -27.79 17.06
C VAL A 417 2.24 -28.60 18.34
N LEU A 418 3.30 -29.40 18.42
CA LEU A 418 3.64 -30.16 19.62
C LEU A 418 3.88 -29.27 20.86
N PRO A 419 4.66 -28.18 20.81
CA PRO A 419 4.77 -27.21 21.91
C PRO A 419 3.44 -26.59 22.36
N MET A 420 2.51 -26.31 21.44
CA MET A 420 1.21 -25.74 21.79
C MET A 420 0.28 -26.78 22.45
N LEU A 421 0.35 -28.05 22.01
CA LEU A 421 -0.43 -29.16 22.58
C LEU A 421 0.15 -29.74 23.88
N ARG A 422 1.48 -29.74 24.04
CA ARG A 422 2.22 -30.36 25.15
C ARG A 422 3.34 -29.44 25.70
N PRO A 423 3.01 -28.23 26.18
CA PRO A 423 4.00 -27.27 26.68
C PRO A 423 4.80 -27.79 27.90
N ASP A 424 4.34 -28.86 28.55
CA ASP A 424 5.05 -29.57 29.61
C ASP A 424 6.35 -30.25 29.14
N LEU A 425 6.45 -30.61 27.86
CA LEU A 425 7.63 -31.24 27.27
C LEU A 425 8.63 -30.22 26.69
N PHE A 426 8.16 -29.03 26.32
CA PHE A 426 8.92 -28.03 25.58
C PHE A 426 9.39 -26.87 26.49
N THR A 427 10.27 -27.22 27.44
CA THR A 427 10.81 -26.28 28.45
C THR A 427 12.34 -26.22 28.41
N GLY A 428 12.92 -25.16 28.97
CA GLY A 428 14.38 -24.96 29.00
C GLY A 428 14.99 -24.89 27.59
N LEU A 429 15.96 -25.76 27.30
CA LEU A 429 16.58 -25.88 25.97
C LEU A 429 15.62 -26.40 24.90
N CYS A 430 14.50 -27.02 25.29
CA CYS A 430 13.45 -27.49 24.39
C CYS A 430 12.31 -26.47 24.22
N ALA A 431 12.51 -25.20 24.61
CA ALA A 431 11.52 -24.15 24.39
C ALA A 431 11.20 -23.94 22.89
N PRO A 432 9.94 -23.64 22.52
CA PRO A 432 9.57 -23.43 21.12
C PRO A 432 10.13 -22.11 20.57
N PRO A 433 10.50 -22.07 19.27
CA PRO A 433 10.87 -20.84 18.59
C PRO A 433 9.69 -19.86 18.58
N LYS A 434 9.93 -18.60 18.91
CA LYS A 434 8.88 -17.56 18.89
C LYS A 434 8.68 -16.94 17.50
N GLY A 435 9.64 -17.12 16.60
CA GLY A 435 9.59 -16.62 15.23
C GLY A 435 9.89 -17.72 14.20
N ALA A 436 9.02 -17.84 13.20
CA ALA A 436 9.18 -18.75 12.08
C ALA A 436 8.89 -18.06 10.74
N LEU A 437 9.55 -18.51 9.66
CA LEU A 437 9.41 -17.94 8.32
C LEU A 437 9.13 -19.04 7.29
N LEU A 438 8.01 -18.90 6.56
CA LEU A 438 7.71 -19.66 5.36
C LEU A 438 8.22 -18.89 4.15
N PHE A 439 9.16 -19.46 3.40
CA PHE A 439 9.68 -18.83 2.18
C PHE A 439 9.69 -19.80 1.01
N GLY A 440 9.54 -19.29 -0.20
CA GLY A 440 9.44 -20.09 -1.42
C GLY A 440 8.71 -19.33 -2.52
N PRO A 441 8.57 -19.90 -3.73
CA PRO A 441 7.93 -19.19 -4.84
C PRO A 441 6.43 -18.93 -4.56
N PRO A 442 5.81 -18.00 -5.30
CA PRO A 442 4.37 -17.74 -5.19
C PRO A 442 3.54 -18.96 -5.58
N GLY A 443 2.29 -19.03 -5.11
CA GLY A 443 1.35 -20.10 -5.47
C GLY A 443 1.65 -21.49 -4.90
N THR A 444 2.55 -21.59 -3.91
CA THR A 444 2.93 -22.85 -3.21
C THR A 444 2.13 -23.14 -1.94
N GLY A 445 1.12 -22.33 -1.61
CA GLY A 445 0.23 -22.59 -0.48
C GLY A 445 0.75 -22.17 0.91
N LYS A 446 1.79 -21.34 1.01
CA LYS A 446 2.33 -20.83 2.30
C LYS A 446 1.23 -20.33 3.27
N THR A 447 0.28 -19.55 2.77
CA THR A 447 -0.87 -19.02 3.53
C THR A 447 -1.85 -20.11 4.00
N MET A 448 -2.01 -21.19 3.24
CA MET A 448 -2.79 -22.38 3.66
C MET A 448 -2.02 -23.19 4.72
N LEU A 449 -0.71 -23.33 4.57
CA LEU A 449 0.17 -24.02 5.52
C LEU A 449 0.13 -23.34 6.90
N ALA A 450 0.18 -22.00 6.93
CA ALA A 450 0.00 -21.21 8.15
C ALA A 450 -1.39 -21.41 8.81
N LYS A 451 -2.44 -21.49 7.99
CA LYS A 451 -3.81 -21.75 8.45
C LYS A 451 -3.96 -23.14 9.06
N ALA A 452 -3.44 -24.18 8.41
CA ALA A 452 -3.43 -25.54 8.96
C ALA A 452 -2.69 -25.61 10.32
N VAL A 453 -1.49 -25.02 10.42
CA VAL A 453 -0.73 -24.96 11.69
C VAL A 453 -1.56 -24.37 12.83
N ALA A 454 -2.32 -23.30 12.58
CA ALA A 454 -3.12 -22.65 13.62
C ALA A 454 -4.37 -23.45 14.02
N SER A 455 -5.05 -24.05 13.04
CA SER A 455 -6.18 -24.97 13.23
C SER A 455 -5.79 -26.15 14.13
N GLU A 456 -4.69 -26.81 13.78
CA GLU A 456 -4.17 -28.01 14.43
C GLU A 456 -3.60 -27.71 15.83
N SER A 457 -2.96 -26.54 15.99
CA SER A 457 -2.54 -26.02 17.31
C SER A 457 -3.69 -25.56 18.19
N LYS A 458 -4.92 -25.44 17.65
CA LYS A 458 -6.11 -24.85 18.31
C LYS A 458 -5.82 -23.47 18.89
N ALA A 459 -5.03 -22.69 18.17
CA ALA A 459 -4.54 -21.37 18.57
C ALA A 459 -5.31 -20.25 17.88
N THR A 460 -5.38 -19.09 18.54
CA THR A 460 -6.00 -17.88 17.99
C THR A 460 -5.19 -17.37 16.79
N PHE A 461 -5.76 -17.37 15.58
CA PHE A 461 -5.05 -16.90 14.38
C PHE A 461 -5.29 -15.41 14.12
N PHE A 462 -4.21 -14.63 14.09
CA PHE A 462 -4.20 -13.24 13.69
C PHE A 462 -3.60 -13.15 12.29
N ASN A 463 -4.41 -12.85 11.27
CA ASN A 463 -3.99 -12.72 9.88
C ASN A 463 -3.67 -11.26 9.54
N VAL A 464 -2.38 -10.92 9.50
CA VAL A 464 -1.90 -9.54 9.33
C VAL A 464 -1.30 -9.35 7.94
N THR A 465 -1.76 -8.33 7.24
CA THR A 465 -1.10 -7.78 6.04
C THR A 465 -0.51 -6.41 6.37
N ALA A 466 0.57 -6.00 5.69
CA ALA A 466 1.16 -4.68 5.90
C ALA A 466 0.15 -3.53 5.70
N SER A 467 -0.78 -3.69 4.74
CA SER A 467 -1.89 -2.75 4.49
C SER A 467 -2.83 -2.54 5.69
N SER A 468 -2.97 -3.51 6.60
CA SER A 468 -3.81 -3.40 7.79
C SER A 468 -3.13 -2.63 8.94
N LEU A 469 -1.79 -2.66 8.98
CA LEU A 469 -0.95 -1.92 9.93
C LEU A 469 -0.70 -0.46 9.50
N VAL A 470 -0.64 -0.18 8.20
CA VAL A 470 -0.32 1.16 7.67
C VAL A 470 -1.51 2.13 7.81
N SER A 471 -1.28 3.20 8.58
CA SER A 471 -2.22 4.29 8.83
C SER A 471 -1.79 5.59 8.14
N LYS A 472 -2.75 6.39 7.64
CA LYS A 472 -2.48 7.76 7.17
C LYS A 472 -2.05 8.71 8.32
N TRP A 473 -2.44 8.40 9.54
CA TRP A 473 -2.08 9.16 10.74
C TRP A 473 -0.73 8.69 11.31
N VAL A 474 0.10 9.65 11.70
CA VAL A 474 1.45 9.39 12.23
C VAL A 474 1.34 8.79 13.64
N GLY A 475 2.02 7.65 13.86
CA GLY A 475 2.06 6.95 15.15
C GLY A 475 0.91 5.97 15.40
N ASP A 476 -0.17 5.97 14.61
CA ASP A 476 -1.25 4.98 14.78
C ASP A 476 -0.81 3.56 14.37
N GLY A 477 0.07 3.43 13.37
CA GLY A 477 0.70 2.14 13.01
C GLY A 477 1.57 1.54 14.13
N GLU A 478 2.22 2.37 14.94
CA GLU A 478 3.00 1.92 16.11
C GLU A 478 2.05 1.37 17.20
N LYS A 479 0.93 2.07 17.45
CA LYS A 479 -0.13 1.60 18.37
C LYS A 479 -0.79 0.31 17.90
N LEU A 480 -1.07 0.19 16.59
CA LEU A 480 -1.65 -1.02 15.98
C LEU A 480 -0.78 -2.25 16.24
N VAL A 481 0.53 -2.13 16.03
CA VAL A 481 1.48 -3.22 16.31
C VAL A 481 1.48 -3.56 17.80
N ARG A 482 1.52 -2.57 18.69
CA ARG A 482 1.51 -2.81 20.14
C ARG A 482 0.23 -3.51 20.61
N ALA A 483 -0.92 -2.98 20.23
CA ALA A 483 -2.23 -3.55 20.57
C ALA A 483 -2.43 -4.96 19.99
N LEU A 484 -1.89 -5.25 18.80
CA LEU A 484 -1.89 -6.61 18.22
C LEU A 484 -1.16 -7.61 19.13
N PHE A 485 0.04 -7.26 19.61
CA PHE A 485 0.81 -8.13 20.50
C PHE A 485 0.19 -8.21 21.91
N GLU A 486 -0.44 -7.14 22.40
CA GLU A 486 -1.20 -7.16 23.66
C GLU A 486 -2.44 -8.08 23.56
N MET A 487 -3.26 -7.95 22.51
CA MET A 487 -4.37 -8.87 22.24
C MET A 487 -3.90 -10.33 22.06
N ALA A 488 -2.74 -10.56 21.44
CA ALA A 488 -2.17 -11.89 21.30
C ALA A 488 -1.69 -12.48 22.64
N ARG A 489 -1.33 -11.64 23.63
CA ARG A 489 -1.05 -12.06 25.03
C ARG A 489 -2.32 -12.38 25.79
N GLU A 490 -3.40 -11.63 25.61
CA GLU A 490 -4.71 -11.95 26.22
C GLU A 490 -5.33 -13.25 25.69
N LEU A 491 -5.15 -13.55 24.39
CA LEU A 491 -5.82 -14.66 23.70
C LEU A 491 -4.96 -15.93 23.52
N GLN A 492 -3.90 -16.11 24.33
CA GLN A 492 -2.98 -17.26 24.22
C GLN A 492 -3.68 -18.64 24.40
N PRO A 493 -3.26 -19.68 23.64
CA PRO A 493 -2.18 -19.67 22.64
C PRO A 493 -2.56 -18.94 21.35
N SER A 494 -1.61 -18.20 20.77
CA SER A 494 -1.84 -17.30 19.64
C SER A 494 -0.79 -17.50 18.53
N VAL A 495 -1.22 -17.41 17.27
CA VAL A 495 -0.36 -17.37 16.08
C VAL A 495 -0.61 -16.06 15.33
N ILE A 496 0.40 -15.19 15.29
CA ILE A 496 0.40 -13.98 14.47
C ILE A 496 1.03 -14.33 13.12
N PHE A 497 0.19 -14.49 12.10
CA PHE A 497 0.64 -14.68 10.73
C PHE A 497 0.80 -13.33 10.03
N VAL A 498 1.94 -13.14 9.37
CA VAL A 498 2.22 -11.94 8.57
C VAL A 498 2.51 -12.36 7.14
N ASP A 499 1.55 -12.17 6.22
CA ASP A 499 1.77 -12.42 4.80
C ASP A 499 2.52 -11.25 4.15
N GLU A 500 3.31 -11.57 3.11
CA GLU A 500 4.23 -10.65 2.44
C GLU A 500 5.11 -9.85 3.45
N ILE A 501 5.70 -10.55 4.43
CA ILE A 501 6.45 -9.93 5.54
C ILE A 501 7.67 -9.10 5.07
N ASP A 502 8.16 -9.34 3.84
CA ASP A 502 9.12 -8.49 3.13
C ASP A 502 8.62 -7.05 2.93
N SER A 503 7.32 -6.84 2.67
CA SER A 503 6.74 -5.50 2.60
C SER A 503 6.81 -4.74 3.93
N LEU A 504 6.71 -5.46 5.06
CA LEU A 504 6.77 -4.90 6.41
C LEU A 504 8.20 -4.77 6.95
N LEU A 505 9.08 -5.75 6.70
CA LEU A 505 10.41 -5.88 7.31
C LEU A 505 11.57 -5.87 6.28
N SER A 506 11.34 -5.23 5.14
CA SER A 506 12.35 -4.94 4.11
C SER A 506 13.58 -4.20 4.65
N SER A 507 14.72 -4.50 4.04
CA SER A 507 16.01 -3.84 4.26
C SER A 507 15.91 -2.32 4.15
N ARG A 508 16.69 -1.62 4.97
CA ARG A 508 16.60 -0.16 5.17
C ARG A 508 17.11 0.60 3.96
N VAL A 509 16.20 1.26 3.22
CA VAL A 509 16.55 2.06 2.03
C VAL A 509 16.72 3.54 2.40
N SER A 510 17.72 4.19 1.79
CA SER A 510 17.89 5.65 1.78
C SER A 510 16.71 6.30 1.05
N GLY A 511 15.81 6.97 1.78
CA GLY A 511 14.56 7.54 1.25
C GLY A 511 13.28 6.88 1.78
N GLU A 512 13.37 5.81 2.57
CA GLU A 512 12.20 5.22 3.25
C GLU A 512 11.55 6.20 4.25
N HIS A 513 10.23 6.29 4.23
CA HIS A 513 9.44 7.18 5.08
C HIS A 513 9.49 6.79 6.58
N ASP A 514 9.69 7.77 7.47
CA ASP A 514 9.99 7.51 8.89
C ASP A 514 8.84 6.87 9.70
N ALA A 515 7.60 6.88 9.21
CA ALA A 515 6.52 6.10 9.81
C ALA A 515 6.69 4.59 9.57
N SER A 516 7.20 4.18 8.39
CA SER A 516 7.54 2.78 8.10
C SER A 516 8.69 2.31 9.00
N ARG A 517 9.76 3.13 9.10
CA ARG A 517 10.92 2.84 9.94
C ARG A 517 10.56 2.68 11.43
N ARG A 518 9.65 3.50 11.95
CA ARG A 518 9.18 3.38 13.34
C ARG A 518 8.30 2.15 13.56
N MET A 519 7.38 1.85 12.63
CA MET A 519 6.59 0.61 12.66
C MET A 519 7.48 -0.65 12.62
N LYS A 520 8.49 -0.68 11.74
CA LYS A 520 9.53 -1.72 11.68
C LYS A 520 10.21 -1.92 13.03
N ASN A 521 10.68 -0.83 13.65
CA ASN A 521 11.35 -0.90 14.95
C ASN A 521 10.40 -1.36 16.08
N GLU A 522 9.15 -0.88 16.15
CA GLU A 522 8.16 -1.35 17.15
C GLU A 522 7.85 -2.84 16.96
N PHE A 523 7.65 -3.32 15.73
CA PHE A 523 7.38 -4.74 15.46
C PHE A 523 8.53 -5.64 15.90
N LEU A 524 9.78 -5.27 15.56
CA LEU A 524 10.96 -6.00 16.01
C LEU A 524 11.12 -5.96 17.54
N THR A 525 10.74 -4.86 18.19
CA THR A 525 10.77 -4.70 19.66
C THR A 525 9.70 -5.54 20.36
N GLN A 526 8.47 -5.61 19.82
CA GLN A 526 7.42 -6.48 20.37
C GLN A 526 7.76 -7.97 20.20
N LEU A 527 8.36 -8.33 19.06
CA LEU A 527 8.88 -9.68 18.80
C LEU A 527 10.01 -10.06 19.79
N ASP A 528 10.94 -9.14 20.08
CA ASP A 528 11.92 -9.35 21.17
C ASP A 528 11.23 -9.52 22.53
N GLY A 529 10.18 -8.73 22.84
CA GLY A 529 9.45 -8.83 24.11
C GLY A 529 8.69 -10.15 24.32
N VAL A 530 8.18 -10.74 23.24
CA VAL A 530 7.65 -12.13 23.25
C VAL A 530 8.76 -13.17 23.39
N THR A 531 9.97 -12.86 22.89
CA THR A 531 11.13 -13.75 22.92
C THR A 531 11.83 -13.77 24.29
N SER A 532 11.87 -12.64 25.01
CA SER A 532 12.36 -12.58 26.39
C SER A 532 11.42 -13.22 27.42
N THR A 533 10.12 -13.33 27.09
CA THR A 533 9.08 -13.80 28.02
C THR A 533 8.84 -15.30 27.82
N SER A 534 9.52 -16.13 28.62
CA SER A 534 9.46 -17.60 28.49
C SER A 534 8.03 -18.17 28.59
N THR A 535 7.14 -17.51 29.34
CA THR A 535 5.73 -17.90 29.52
C THR A 535 4.81 -17.58 28.34
N ASP A 536 5.20 -16.69 27.42
CA ASP A 536 4.32 -16.24 26.33
C ASP A 536 4.16 -17.32 25.24
N ARG A 537 2.97 -17.90 25.13
CA ARG A 537 2.61 -18.86 24.07
C ARG A 537 2.08 -18.14 22.83
N ILE A 538 2.96 -17.33 22.25
CA ILE A 538 2.75 -16.61 20.99
C ILE A 538 3.81 -17.06 20.00
N LEU A 539 3.39 -17.34 18.77
CA LEU A 539 4.26 -17.52 17.61
C LEU A 539 4.02 -16.35 16.63
N VAL A 540 5.10 -15.80 16.07
CA VAL A 540 5.04 -14.98 14.86
C VAL A 540 5.48 -15.83 13.66
N LEU A 541 4.61 -15.96 12.67
CA LEU A 541 4.80 -16.76 11.47
C LEU A 541 4.77 -15.85 10.22
N GLY A 542 5.93 -15.48 9.71
CA GLY A 542 6.03 -14.71 8.46
C GLY A 542 5.88 -15.58 7.23
N ALA A 543 5.30 -15.06 6.14
CA ALA A 543 5.39 -15.63 4.80
C ALA A 543 6.00 -14.62 3.82
N THR A 544 6.87 -15.09 2.93
CA THR A 544 7.54 -14.25 1.92
C THR A 544 7.75 -14.98 0.59
N ASN A 545 7.78 -14.20 -0.50
CA ASN A 545 8.27 -14.63 -1.81
C ASN A 545 9.71 -14.16 -2.09
N LEU A 546 10.19 -13.15 -1.34
CA LEU A 546 11.45 -12.42 -1.57
C LEU A 546 12.32 -12.40 -0.29
N PRO A 547 12.75 -13.57 0.22
CA PRO A 547 13.45 -13.66 1.51
C PRO A 547 14.83 -12.97 1.53
N HIS A 548 15.34 -12.56 0.36
CA HIS A 548 16.57 -11.79 0.21
C HIS A 548 16.39 -10.27 0.41
N GLU A 549 15.16 -9.76 0.46
CA GLU A 549 14.90 -8.34 0.73
C GLU A 549 14.76 -8.03 2.23
N LEU A 550 14.54 -9.05 3.07
CA LEU A 550 14.38 -8.92 4.53
C LEU A 550 15.64 -8.36 5.22
N ASP A 551 15.44 -7.45 6.18
CA ASP A 551 16.51 -6.95 7.07
C ASP A 551 17.10 -8.15 7.87
N GLU A 552 18.43 -8.21 8.02
CA GLU A 552 19.11 -9.22 8.85
C GLU A 552 18.57 -9.24 10.29
N ALA A 553 18.11 -8.08 10.80
CA ALA A 553 17.44 -7.95 12.08
C ALA A 553 16.12 -8.76 12.16
N ALA A 554 15.37 -8.89 11.04
CA ALA A 554 14.18 -9.73 10.97
C ALA A 554 14.58 -11.21 10.81
N ILE A 555 15.51 -11.51 9.90
CA ILE A 555 16.02 -12.88 9.67
C ILE A 555 16.54 -13.50 10.98
N ARG A 556 17.22 -12.74 11.84
CA ARG A 556 17.72 -13.21 13.14
C ARG A 556 16.61 -13.63 14.12
N ARG A 557 15.47 -12.94 14.12
CA ARG A 557 14.32 -13.21 15.02
C ARG A 557 13.37 -14.28 14.48
N LEU A 558 13.41 -14.52 13.16
CA LEU A 558 12.71 -15.60 12.49
C LEU A 558 13.63 -16.83 12.48
N GLU A 559 13.71 -17.50 13.64
CA GLU A 559 14.62 -18.59 13.94
C GLU A 559 14.39 -19.81 13.04
N LYS A 560 13.15 -20.31 12.97
CA LYS A 560 12.79 -21.51 12.20
C LYS A 560 12.34 -21.14 10.79
N ARG A 561 13.22 -21.27 9.81
CA ARG A 561 12.96 -20.91 8.41
C ARG A 561 12.70 -22.17 7.59
N VAL A 562 11.51 -22.30 7.02
CA VAL A 562 11.03 -23.47 6.28
C VAL A 562 10.89 -23.12 4.81
N TYR A 563 11.61 -23.83 3.95
CA TYR A 563 11.47 -23.71 2.50
C TYR A 563 10.23 -24.47 2.02
N VAL A 564 9.39 -23.79 1.23
CA VAL A 564 8.18 -24.35 0.62
C VAL A 564 8.41 -24.43 -0.89
N PRO A 565 8.89 -25.58 -1.43
CA PRO A 565 9.20 -25.74 -2.84
C PRO A 565 7.94 -25.79 -3.73
N LEU A 566 8.17 -25.86 -5.06
CA LEU A 566 7.12 -26.25 -6.01
C LEU A 566 6.66 -27.70 -5.78
N PRO A 567 5.40 -28.05 -6.11
CA PRO A 567 4.85 -29.39 -5.91
C PRO A 567 5.56 -30.45 -6.78
N ASP A 568 5.92 -31.57 -6.15
CA ASP A 568 6.43 -32.76 -6.81
C ASP A 568 5.35 -33.46 -7.65
N ALA A 569 5.72 -34.44 -8.47
CA ALA A 569 4.78 -35.17 -9.32
C ALA A 569 3.60 -35.78 -8.54
N LYS A 570 3.80 -36.26 -7.30
CA LYS A 570 2.73 -36.81 -6.46
C LYS A 570 1.78 -35.70 -5.97
N ALA A 571 2.33 -34.60 -5.45
CA ALA A 571 1.52 -33.45 -5.05
C ALA A 571 0.76 -32.84 -6.24
N ARG A 572 1.36 -32.75 -7.44
CA ARG A 572 0.67 -32.31 -8.66
C ARG A 572 -0.48 -33.24 -9.04
N ALA A 573 -0.27 -34.56 -8.99
CA ALA A 573 -1.32 -35.55 -9.24
C ALA A 573 -2.49 -35.42 -8.24
N TYR A 574 -2.18 -35.28 -6.95
CA TYR A 574 -3.16 -35.07 -5.88
C TYR A 574 -3.94 -33.76 -6.09
N LEU A 575 -3.26 -32.64 -6.37
CA LEU A 575 -3.90 -31.34 -6.61
C LEU A 575 -4.85 -31.39 -7.81
N ILE A 576 -4.44 -32.01 -8.93
CA ILE A 576 -5.30 -32.18 -10.10
C ILE A 576 -6.53 -33.04 -9.76
N ALA A 577 -6.34 -34.15 -9.04
CA ALA A 577 -7.44 -35.01 -8.62
C ALA A 577 -8.42 -34.31 -7.65
N HIS A 578 -7.90 -33.51 -6.71
CA HIS A 578 -8.70 -32.72 -5.76
C HIS A 578 -9.47 -31.58 -6.47
N LEU A 579 -8.82 -30.83 -7.36
CA LEU A 579 -9.44 -29.75 -8.14
C LEU A 579 -10.50 -30.24 -9.14
N LEU A 580 -10.51 -31.54 -9.48
CA LEU A 580 -11.48 -32.17 -10.37
C LEU A 580 -12.61 -32.92 -9.62
N GLN A 581 -12.68 -32.81 -8.29
CA GLN A 581 -13.78 -33.39 -7.50
C GLN A 581 -15.16 -32.75 -7.85
N PRO A 582 -16.28 -33.41 -7.48
CA PRO A 582 -17.62 -32.86 -7.68
C PRO A 582 -17.75 -31.42 -7.16
N PRO A 583 -18.39 -30.50 -7.91
CA PRO A 583 -19.37 -30.75 -8.97
C PRO A 583 -18.78 -31.02 -10.37
N HIS A 584 -17.46 -30.98 -10.56
CA HIS A 584 -16.87 -31.15 -11.89
C HIS A 584 -16.96 -32.61 -12.36
N ARG A 585 -17.42 -32.81 -13.61
CA ARG A 585 -17.44 -34.10 -14.29
C ARG A 585 -16.25 -34.18 -15.23
N HIS A 586 -15.44 -35.23 -15.14
CA HIS A 586 -14.30 -35.47 -16.04
C HIS A 586 -14.34 -36.90 -16.60
N THR A 587 -13.67 -37.11 -17.74
CA THR A 587 -13.50 -38.42 -18.39
C THR A 587 -12.04 -38.92 -18.39
N LEU A 588 -11.13 -38.19 -17.71
CA LEU A 588 -9.71 -38.54 -17.62
C LEU A 588 -9.49 -39.94 -17.03
N SER A 589 -8.68 -40.75 -17.70
CA SER A 589 -8.09 -41.96 -17.12
C SER A 589 -6.91 -41.63 -16.20
N ARG A 590 -6.46 -42.58 -15.38
CA ARG A 590 -5.24 -42.42 -14.56
C ARG A 590 -4.02 -42.07 -15.42
N SER A 591 -3.85 -42.75 -16.55
CA SER A 591 -2.82 -42.49 -17.57
C SER A 591 -2.91 -41.10 -18.21
N ASP A 592 -4.07 -40.45 -18.21
CA ASP A 592 -4.20 -39.06 -18.66
C ASP A 592 -3.73 -38.08 -17.58
N VAL A 593 -4.04 -38.34 -16.32
CA VAL A 593 -3.53 -37.56 -15.18
C VAL A 593 -2.00 -37.68 -15.11
N ASP A 594 -1.44 -38.88 -15.25
CA ASP A 594 0.01 -39.10 -15.26
C ASP A 594 0.69 -38.32 -16.42
N ALA A 595 0.07 -38.26 -17.60
CA ALA A 595 0.56 -37.48 -18.75
C ALA A 595 0.49 -35.96 -18.51
N ILE A 596 -0.58 -35.47 -17.87
CA ILE A 596 -0.72 -34.05 -17.49
C ILE A 596 0.33 -33.69 -16.42
N VAL A 597 0.58 -34.58 -15.44
CA VAL A 597 1.60 -34.39 -14.39
C VAL A 597 3.02 -34.31 -14.95
N ALA A 598 3.33 -35.11 -15.97
CA ALA A 598 4.59 -35.02 -16.72
C ALA A 598 4.71 -33.72 -17.52
N SER A 599 3.59 -33.20 -18.04
CA SER A 599 3.52 -31.98 -18.85
C SER A 599 3.42 -30.68 -18.05
N THR A 600 3.32 -30.77 -16.72
CA THR A 600 3.15 -29.63 -15.78
C THR A 600 4.35 -29.43 -14.85
N ASP A 601 5.55 -29.84 -15.28
CA ASP A 601 6.74 -29.60 -14.48
C ASP A 601 7.09 -28.11 -14.35
N GLY A 602 7.51 -27.69 -13.16
CA GLY A 602 7.70 -26.29 -12.81
C GLY A 602 6.41 -25.48 -12.52
N PHE A 603 5.22 -26.08 -12.59
CA PHE A 603 3.97 -25.37 -12.25
C PHE A 603 3.80 -25.25 -10.73
N SER A 604 3.35 -24.07 -10.27
CA SER A 604 2.86 -23.86 -8.89
C SER A 604 1.43 -24.41 -8.69
N GLY A 605 0.97 -24.50 -7.44
CA GLY A 605 -0.43 -24.85 -7.13
C GLY A 605 -1.43 -23.85 -7.72
N SER A 606 -1.05 -22.56 -7.79
CA SER A 606 -1.82 -21.54 -8.50
C SER A 606 -1.88 -21.79 -10.01
N ASP A 607 -0.77 -22.19 -10.64
CA ASP A 607 -0.74 -22.49 -12.08
C ASP A 607 -1.56 -23.74 -12.41
N LEU A 608 -1.52 -24.78 -11.56
CA LEU A 608 -2.38 -25.96 -11.68
C LEU A 608 -3.86 -25.63 -11.49
N THR A 609 -4.17 -24.72 -10.57
CA THR A 609 -5.53 -24.21 -10.36
C THR A 609 -6.02 -23.43 -11.59
N ALA A 610 -5.15 -22.61 -12.21
CA ALA A 610 -5.44 -21.92 -13.45
C ALA A 610 -5.62 -22.89 -14.63
N LEU A 611 -4.79 -23.94 -14.71
CA LEU A 611 -4.88 -24.99 -15.73
C LEU A 611 -6.20 -25.76 -15.65
N CYS A 612 -6.59 -26.22 -14.46
CA CYS A 612 -7.85 -26.94 -14.26
C CYS A 612 -9.07 -26.05 -14.57
N LYS A 613 -9.02 -24.76 -14.22
CA LYS A 613 -10.05 -23.77 -14.60
C LYS A 613 -10.12 -23.56 -16.11
N GLU A 614 -8.99 -23.42 -16.79
CA GLU A 614 -8.93 -23.22 -18.24
C GLU A 614 -9.40 -24.47 -19.02
N ALA A 615 -9.11 -25.67 -18.50
CA ALA A 615 -9.66 -26.93 -19.01
C ALA A 615 -11.17 -27.07 -18.75
N ALA A 616 -11.66 -26.64 -17.58
CA ALA A 616 -13.10 -26.61 -17.26
C ALA A 616 -13.91 -25.67 -18.18
N LEU A 617 -13.27 -24.64 -18.76
CA LEU A 617 -13.88 -23.81 -19.80
C LEU A 617 -13.89 -24.48 -21.20
N GLY A 618 -13.15 -25.56 -21.40
CA GLY A 618 -13.09 -26.32 -22.67
C GLY A 618 -14.45 -26.85 -23.15
N PRO A 619 -15.22 -27.59 -22.31
CA PRO A 619 -16.59 -27.98 -22.60
C PRO A 619 -17.50 -26.80 -23.00
N LEU A 620 -17.46 -25.71 -22.22
CA LEU A 620 -18.28 -24.51 -22.47
C LEU A 620 -17.96 -23.85 -23.81
N ARG A 621 -16.68 -23.75 -24.17
CA ARG A 621 -16.24 -23.20 -25.46
C ARG A 621 -16.68 -24.06 -26.63
N SER A 622 -16.74 -25.39 -26.48
CA SER A 622 -17.26 -26.28 -27.52
C SER A 622 -18.77 -26.17 -27.77
N LEU A 623 -19.54 -25.49 -26.91
CA LEU A 623 -20.95 -25.17 -27.15
C LEU A 623 -21.14 -23.90 -28.00
N GLY A 624 -20.15 -23.00 -28.03
CA GLY A 624 -20.18 -21.76 -28.80
C GLY A 624 -21.40 -20.90 -28.48
N SER A 625 -22.19 -20.54 -29.48
CA SER A 625 -23.42 -19.74 -29.32
C SER A 625 -24.52 -20.44 -28.51
N ARG A 626 -24.55 -21.78 -28.50
CA ARG A 626 -25.58 -22.59 -27.82
C ARG A 626 -25.47 -22.57 -26.29
N ILE A 627 -24.42 -21.96 -25.73
CA ILE A 627 -24.19 -21.88 -24.27
C ILE A 627 -25.30 -21.16 -23.51
N LYS A 628 -26.12 -20.35 -24.19
CA LYS A 628 -27.28 -19.66 -23.58
C LYS A 628 -28.47 -20.59 -23.33
N ASP A 629 -28.61 -21.63 -24.16
CA ASP A 629 -29.82 -22.45 -24.28
C ASP A 629 -29.58 -23.91 -23.85
N ALA A 630 -28.32 -24.29 -23.59
CA ALA A 630 -27.93 -25.62 -23.15
C ALA A 630 -28.20 -25.83 -21.64
N ALA A 631 -28.79 -26.97 -21.29
CA ALA A 631 -29.00 -27.33 -19.89
C ALA A 631 -27.69 -27.82 -19.24
N THR A 632 -27.58 -27.72 -17.91
CA THR A 632 -26.37 -28.12 -17.17
C THR A 632 -26.00 -29.60 -17.37
N HIS A 633 -26.95 -30.45 -17.78
CA HIS A 633 -26.69 -31.87 -18.09
C HIS A 633 -26.21 -32.13 -19.52
N ASP A 634 -26.40 -31.19 -20.45
CA ASP A 634 -25.88 -31.26 -21.84
C ASP A 634 -24.37 -30.95 -21.91
N ILE A 635 -23.83 -30.32 -20.87
CA ILE A 635 -22.43 -29.95 -20.78
C ILE A 635 -21.60 -31.22 -20.58
N ARG A 636 -20.85 -31.61 -21.63
CA ARG A 636 -19.91 -32.74 -21.59
C ARG A 636 -18.89 -32.59 -20.46
N GLY A 637 -18.37 -33.72 -19.98
CA GLY A 637 -17.26 -33.74 -19.03
C GLY A 637 -15.95 -33.17 -19.62
N ILE A 638 -15.07 -32.76 -18.72
CA ILE A 638 -13.70 -32.33 -19.02
C ILE A 638 -12.90 -33.54 -19.50
N SER A 639 -12.19 -33.39 -20.62
CA SER A 639 -11.42 -34.43 -21.29
C SER A 639 -9.93 -34.06 -21.37
N LYS A 640 -9.08 -35.01 -21.78
CA LYS A 640 -7.64 -34.77 -21.98
C LYS A 640 -7.38 -33.62 -22.96
N MET A 641 -8.13 -33.58 -24.07
CA MET A 641 -8.03 -32.54 -25.10
C MET A 641 -8.29 -31.13 -24.55
N ASP A 642 -9.09 -30.99 -23.48
CA ASP A 642 -9.30 -29.70 -22.81
C ASP A 642 -8.07 -29.26 -22.00
N PHE A 643 -7.36 -30.22 -21.39
CA PHE A 643 -6.06 -29.99 -20.73
C PHE A 643 -4.94 -29.73 -21.74
N ASP A 644 -4.87 -30.48 -22.84
CA ASP A 644 -3.92 -30.24 -23.93
C ASP A 644 -4.11 -28.82 -24.50
N GLY A 645 -5.37 -28.42 -24.72
CA GLY A 645 -5.73 -27.05 -25.10
C GLY A 645 -5.36 -26.00 -24.05
N ALA A 646 -5.60 -26.27 -22.76
CA ALA A 646 -5.23 -25.37 -21.67
C ALA A 646 -3.72 -25.20 -21.52
N LEU A 647 -2.93 -26.26 -21.73
CA LEU A 647 -1.45 -26.26 -21.76
C LEU A 647 -0.86 -25.44 -22.91
N THR A 648 -1.65 -25.06 -23.93
CA THR A 648 -1.18 -24.08 -24.93
C THR A 648 -1.21 -22.63 -24.42
N ARG A 649 -2.00 -22.34 -23.39
CA ARG A 649 -2.33 -21.00 -22.90
C ARG A 649 -1.76 -20.71 -21.51
N VAL A 650 -1.86 -21.67 -20.60
CA VAL A 650 -1.27 -21.58 -19.26
C VAL A 650 0.21 -21.93 -19.35
N ARG A 651 1.03 -21.11 -18.70
CA ARG A 651 2.49 -21.27 -18.58
C ARG A 651 2.86 -21.18 -17.11
N PRO A 652 3.94 -21.84 -16.65
CA PRO A 652 4.39 -21.73 -15.26
C PRO A 652 4.76 -20.28 -14.96
N SER A 653 4.30 -19.76 -13.81
CA SER A 653 4.53 -18.35 -13.43
C SER A 653 5.90 -18.10 -12.80
N VAL A 654 6.64 -19.16 -12.44
CA VAL A 654 7.88 -19.09 -11.68
C VAL A 654 9.10 -19.33 -12.57
N SER A 655 10.08 -18.44 -12.51
CA SER A 655 11.31 -18.56 -13.32
C SER A 655 12.34 -19.49 -12.68
N GLN A 656 13.10 -20.21 -13.52
CA GLN A 656 14.23 -21.04 -13.09
C GLN A 656 15.35 -20.25 -12.40
N ALA A 657 15.49 -18.94 -12.69
CA ALA A 657 16.43 -18.08 -11.98
C ALA A 657 15.97 -17.81 -10.53
N THR A 658 14.67 -17.56 -10.34
CA THR A 658 14.04 -17.37 -9.03
C THR A 658 14.18 -18.63 -8.17
N LEU A 659 13.98 -19.82 -8.75
CA LEU A 659 14.17 -21.10 -8.04
C LEU A 659 15.61 -21.31 -7.58
N ARG A 660 16.61 -20.94 -8.38
CA ARG A 660 18.03 -20.99 -7.98
C ARG A 660 18.33 -20.05 -6.83
N GLN A 661 17.90 -18.79 -6.91
CA GLN A 661 18.06 -17.80 -5.85
C GLN A 661 17.41 -18.24 -4.53
N LEU A 662 16.22 -18.85 -4.58
CA LEU A 662 15.54 -19.41 -3.40
C LEU A 662 16.29 -20.63 -2.84
N GLY A 663 16.85 -21.50 -3.69
CA GLY A 663 17.70 -22.62 -3.28
C GLY A 663 19.01 -22.18 -2.63
N GLU A 664 19.69 -21.19 -3.22
CA GLU A 664 20.92 -20.57 -2.69
C GLU A 664 20.65 -19.88 -1.33
N TRP A 665 19.54 -19.15 -1.21
CA TRP A 665 19.12 -18.57 0.08
C TRP A 665 18.78 -19.67 1.09
N SER A 666 18.09 -20.73 0.68
CA SER A 666 17.78 -21.88 1.54
C SER A 666 19.05 -22.60 2.03
N ALA A 667 20.08 -22.72 1.19
CA ALA A 667 21.36 -23.33 1.58
C ALA A 667 22.19 -22.45 2.53
N ARG A 668 22.02 -21.12 2.49
CA ARG A 668 22.72 -20.17 3.36
C ARG A 668 21.98 -19.88 4.68
N PHE A 669 20.65 -19.86 4.66
CA PHE A 669 19.83 -19.37 5.77
C PHE A 669 18.67 -20.27 6.18
N GLY A 670 18.23 -21.20 5.31
CA GLY A 670 17.12 -22.11 5.61
C GLY A 670 17.48 -23.10 6.71
N GLY A 671 16.48 -23.55 7.47
CA GLY A 671 16.65 -24.71 8.33
C GLY A 671 16.59 -25.98 7.49
N THR A 672 17.71 -26.69 7.35
CA THR A 672 17.66 -28.12 7.02
C THR A 672 16.97 -28.84 8.18
N GLY A 673 15.93 -29.62 7.88
CA GLY A 673 15.43 -30.67 8.77
C GLY A 673 16.36 -31.87 8.74
#